data_AF-A0A2E4B745-F1
#
_entry.id   AF-A0A2E4B745-F1
#
_cell.length_a   1.000
_cell.length_b   1.000
_cell.length_c   1.000
_cell.angle_alpha   90.00
_cell.angle_beta   90.00
_cell.angle_gamma   90.00
#
_symmetry.space_group_name_H-M   'P 1'
#
loop_
_entity.id
_entity.type
_entity.pdbx_description
1 polymer ?
#
loop_
_entity_poly.entity_id
_entity_poly.type
_entity_poly.pdbx_seq_one_letter_code
_entity_poly.pdbx_strand_id
1 'polypeptide(L)'
;MNNAQINSPQRQQEEEETQDGKAWAVVQAGLLLLALGLAAAGLWLPETDVNTSAVASVLIVTEEAGEACPVSGVLLSYGEDVNADGVLQATEREGSMPVCDGVSGNAGSPGANGVSVLMSSNSLPPGEVCPAGGVAYQWGLDLNASGVLDEEEVLDASHLCTGADGSPGVSGPQGEDGAGGVDGDHGHNGTSSLIVSALPDAGVCPVGLLLHIGVDDGEGGLADDGVLHPGEVDETVRICATDLRAGPLSDLRTGIADSLSPSCDAMNHIDGDLYAAMVDGMHGCELHLFDDGWRAPHLVADLNPSGDAQPGLHLGLHDGGDHAAVVFDATGANGHHDLWALNGTGMAPVRLTADASGDTVDGGSTLVPWLDGYILTRPGGVGLPWWTDGTPSGTMALDLHPAFVGGDALRQWATGIQRMGQELVTVSEEGLWMEAENAAGDVEPALIHADGTVQSFEIWASGSSSPAHGVAVDQGIVVVGTTPEGRQLIHLDPAQPPRQITHLVRSGSGQAPSFVGTTFGLVALDGGVVFDAVLDGADASLWRWNASTDEVLRLSTTVMNPGDDMGPIHHNGRLWFSCVTMANGAEPCSTDGTVNGTHVHEMVAGWSGSLPRAAVPFLDGVAVLADDGNGTALHRLTTEGHALLHDPFPSGDADSGRYGGLLVDEERLVFVAHDGTSGHELHGWCHGSMTQAWIIWP
;
A
#
# COMPACT_ATOMS: atom_id res chain seq x y z
N MET A 1 -63.82 -53.27 -20.99
CA MET A 1 -63.60 -53.71 -19.60
C MET A 1 -62.50 -52.82 -19.03
N ASN A 2 -62.80 -52.06 -17.99
CA ASN A 2 -62.00 -51.64 -16.81
C ASN A 2 -60.47 -51.54 -16.96
N ASN A 3 -59.75 -50.54 -16.46
CA ASN A 3 -60.01 -49.37 -15.58
C ASN A 3 -59.00 -48.24 -15.98
N ALA A 4 -58.92 -47.03 -15.40
CA ALA A 4 -59.49 -46.45 -14.16
C ALA A 4 -59.88 -44.96 -14.35
N GLN A 5 -59.94 -44.20 -13.25
CA GLN A 5 -59.99 -42.73 -13.18
C GLN A 5 -58.86 -42.23 -12.27
N ILE A 6 -58.36 -41.01 -12.49
CA ILE A 6 -58.10 -40.03 -11.41
C ILE A 6 -58.65 -38.67 -11.88
N ASN A 7 -59.25 -37.91 -10.96
CA ASN A 7 -60.02 -36.70 -11.24
C ASN A 7 -59.17 -35.43 -11.27
N SER A 8 -59.67 -34.44 -12.02
CA SER A 8 -59.51 -33.01 -11.74
C SER A 8 -60.87 -32.32 -11.91
N PRO A 9 -61.22 -31.37 -11.02
CA PRO A 9 -62.09 -30.28 -11.43
C PRO A 9 -61.61 -28.93 -10.88
N GLN A 10 -61.37 -27.99 -11.79
CA GLN A 10 -61.46 -26.55 -11.49
C GLN A 10 -62.94 -26.13 -11.40
N ARG A 11 -63.17 -24.95 -10.80
CA ARG A 11 -64.41 -24.14 -10.81
C ARG A 11 -65.61 -24.72 -10.05
N GLN A 12 -65.90 -24.11 -8.90
CA GLN A 12 -67.11 -23.28 -8.71
C GLN A 12 -67.06 -22.56 -7.36
N GLN A 13 -66.95 -21.22 -7.39
CA GLN A 13 -67.62 -20.23 -6.52
C GLN A 13 -67.00 -18.84 -6.69
N GLU A 14 -67.41 -18.16 -7.75
CA GLU A 14 -67.52 -16.69 -7.74
C GLU A 14 -68.95 -16.38 -7.25
N GLU A 15 -69.11 -15.68 -6.12
CA GLU A 15 -70.28 -14.88 -5.70
C GLU A 15 -70.20 -14.56 -4.18
N GLU A 16 -69.27 -13.69 -3.75
CA GLU A 16 -69.41 -12.92 -2.50
C GLU A 16 -68.38 -11.77 -2.41
N GLU A 17 -68.44 -10.82 -3.34
CA GLU A 17 -67.65 -9.57 -3.28
C GLU A 17 -68.58 -8.36 -3.34
N THR A 18 -68.88 -7.74 -2.18
CA THR A 18 -69.32 -6.32 -2.01
C THR A 18 -69.75 -5.99 -0.55
N GLN A 19 -68.90 -6.18 0.48
CA GLN A 19 -69.17 -5.53 1.78
C GLN A 19 -68.00 -5.04 2.66
N ASP A 20 -66.74 -5.45 2.43
CA ASP A 20 -65.61 -5.06 3.32
C ASP A 20 -64.87 -3.76 2.99
N GLY A 21 -65.01 -3.21 1.77
CA GLY A 21 -64.28 -2.02 1.33
C GLY A 21 -64.54 -0.72 2.11
N LYS A 22 -65.56 -0.69 3.00
CA LYS A 22 -65.86 0.46 3.87
C LYS A 22 -65.27 0.35 5.27
N ALA A 23 -64.94 -0.83 5.76
CA ALA A 23 -64.32 -1.00 7.08
C ALA A 23 -62.85 -0.55 7.05
N TRP A 24 -62.10 -0.97 6.03
CA TRP A 24 -60.68 -0.65 5.85
C TRP A 24 -60.41 0.85 5.66
N ALA A 25 -61.25 1.56 4.91
CA ALA A 25 -61.11 3.00 4.71
C ALA A 25 -61.24 3.82 6.02
N VAL A 26 -62.06 3.36 6.97
CA VAL A 26 -62.22 4.00 8.29
C VAL A 26 -61.01 3.71 9.19
N VAL A 27 -60.42 2.52 9.10
CA VAL A 27 -59.19 2.17 9.84
C VAL A 27 -57.98 2.96 9.31
N GLN A 28 -57.82 3.09 7.98
CA GLN A 28 -56.76 3.93 7.40
C GLN A 28 -56.94 5.42 7.74
N ALA A 29 -58.17 5.95 7.73
CA ALA A 29 -58.43 7.33 8.15
C ALA A 29 -58.14 7.55 9.65
N GLY A 30 -58.43 6.55 10.50
CA GLY A 30 -58.10 6.56 11.92
C GLY A 30 -56.59 6.57 12.18
N LEU A 31 -55.82 5.77 11.44
CA LEU A 31 -54.35 5.74 11.52
C LEU A 31 -53.71 7.04 11.03
N LEU A 32 -54.20 7.64 9.93
CA LEU A 32 -53.73 8.96 9.48
C LEU A 32 -54.01 10.06 10.51
N LEU A 33 -55.18 10.04 11.16
CA LEU A 33 -55.51 11.01 12.21
C LEU A 33 -54.69 10.79 13.49
N LEU A 34 -54.29 9.56 13.80
CA LEU A 34 -53.35 9.26 14.89
C LEU A 34 -51.95 9.80 14.58
N ALA A 35 -51.47 9.61 13.34
CA ALA A 35 -50.18 10.12 12.88
C ALA A 35 -50.14 11.66 12.84
N LEU A 36 -51.19 12.32 12.35
CA LEU A 36 -51.34 13.78 12.41
C LEU A 36 -51.47 14.31 13.85
N GLY A 37 -52.08 13.53 14.75
CA GLY A 37 -52.14 13.87 16.18
C GLY A 37 -50.77 13.79 16.87
N LEU A 38 -49.94 12.82 16.52
CA LEU A 38 -48.56 12.70 17.01
C LEU A 38 -47.65 13.78 16.43
N ALA A 39 -47.81 14.16 15.15
CA ALA A 39 -47.09 15.28 14.56
C ALA A 39 -47.39 16.63 15.25
N ALA A 40 -48.64 16.84 15.70
CA ALA A 40 -49.02 18.04 16.45
C ALA A 40 -48.46 18.11 17.88
N ALA A 41 -47.94 17.00 18.43
CA ALA A 41 -47.32 16.95 19.75
C ALA A 41 -45.80 17.24 19.73
N GLY A 42 -45.17 17.26 18.55
CA GLY A 42 -43.74 17.59 18.39
C GLY A 42 -43.42 19.10 18.43
N LEU A 43 -44.43 19.96 18.29
CA LEU A 43 -44.29 21.42 18.23
C LEU A 43 -44.23 22.08 19.62
N TRP A 44 -43.39 21.60 20.54
CA TRP A 44 -42.99 22.33 21.76
C TRP A 44 -41.67 21.79 22.37
N LEU A 45 -40.68 21.53 21.51
CA LEU A 45 -39.27 21.36 21.92
C LEU A 45 -38.46 22.55 21.38
N PRO A 46 -37.50 23.09 22.15
CA PRO A 46 -36.61 24.15 21.66
C PRO A 46 -35.71 23.63 20.55
N GLU A 47 -35.48 24.46 19.53
CA GLU A 47 -34.52 24.18 18.47
C GLU A 47 -33.10 24.17 19.03
N THR A 48 -32.36 23.09 18.79
CA THR A 48 -30.91 23.03 18.91
C THR A 48 -30.34 22.59 17.57
N ASP A 49 -30.06 23.56 16.71
CA ASP A 49 -28.98 23.39 15.73
C ASP A 49 -27.67 23.23 16.52
N VAL A 50 -26.88 22.21 16.20
CA VAL A 50 -25.74 22.35 15.28
C VAL A 50 -25.09 20.97 15.12
N ASN A 51 -24.87 20.57 13.87
CA ASN A 51 -23.98 19.46 13.55
C ASN A 51 -22.52 19.92 13.70
N THR A 52 -21.99 19.81 14.91
CA THR A 52 -20.56 19.73 15.18
C THR A 52 -20.37 18.71 16.29
N SER A 53 -20.05 17.47 15.94
CA SER A 53 -19.26 16.64 16.84
C SER A 53 -17.85 17.23 16.88
N ALA A 54 -17.71 18.34 17.61
CA ALA A 54 -16.41 18.70 18.16
C ALA A 54 -15.96 17.50 18.99
N VAL A 55 -14.71 17.09 18.81
CA VAL A 55 -14.13 16.03 19.64
C VAL A 55 -14.10 16.61 21.06
N ALA A 56 -14.97 16.13 21.94
CA ALA A 56 -15.03 16.61 23.31
C ALA A 56 -13.76 16.17 24.04
N SER A 57 -12.77 17.06 24.08
CA SER A 57 -11.54 16.86 24.82
C SER A 57 -11.88 16.79 26.31
N VAL A 58 -11.63 15.65 26.93
CA VAL A 58 -11.67 15.55 28.40
C VAL A 58 -10.42 16.25 28.92
N LEU A 59 -10.60 17.48 29.38
CA LEU A 59 -9.51 18.25 29.97
C LEU A 59 -9.32 17.85 31.43
N ILE A 60 -8.06 17.78 31.84
CA ILE A 60 -7.64 17.49 33.21
C ILE A 60 -6.79 18.66 33.71
N VAL A 61 -7.19 19.26 34.83
CA VAL A 61 -6.45 20.34 35.47
C VAL A 61 -6.17 19.98 36.93
N THR A 62 -4.93 20.12 37.34
CA THR A 62 -4.49 19.97 38.73
C THR A 62 -4.51 21.31 39.44
N GLU A 63 -5.17 21.35 40.60
CA GLU A 63 -5.18 22.51 41.51
C GLU A 63 -4.82 22.08 42.94
N GLU A 64 -4.44 23.01 43.81
CA GLU A 64 -4.05 22.71 45.19
C GLU A 64 -5.22 22.10 45.98
N ALA A 65 -5.03 20.91 46.58
CA ALA A 65 -6.14 20.20 47.25
C ALA A 65 -6.67 20.86 48.53
N GLY A 66 -5.91 21.79 49.12
CA GLY A 66 -6.32 22.52 50.32
C GLY A 66 -6.71 21.59 51.48
N GLU A 67 -7.89 21.81 52.09
CA GLU A 67 -8.38 20.98 53.20
C GLU A 67 -8.84 19.56 52.78
N ALA A 68 -8.87 19.24 51.47
CA ALA A 68 -9.24 17.89 51.02
C ALA A 68 -8.14 16.84 51.27
N CYS A 69 -6.88 17.26 51.44
CA CYS A 69 -5.76 16.37 51.74
C CYS A 69 -5.12 16.68 53.11
N PRO A 70 -4.91 15.69 54.01
CA PRO A 70 -4.44 15.96 55.38
C PRO A 70 -2.97 16.39 55.54
N VAL A 71 -2.15 16.29 54.48
CA VAL A 71 -0.69 16.58 54.50
C VAL A 71 -0.34 17.45 53.30
N SER A 72 -0.43 16.88 52.11
CA SER A 72 -0.27 17.51 50.79
C SER A 72 -0.96 16.65 49.74
N GLY A 73 -1.17 17.21 48.55
CA GLY A 73 -1.87 16.55 47.45
C GLY A 73 -2.48 17.54 46.47
N VAL A 74 -2.90 17.05 45.31
CA VAL A 74 -3.55 17.85 44.25
C VAL A 74 -5.01 17.43 44.09
N LEU A 75 -5.89 18.40 43.88
CA LEU A 75 -7.25 18.15 43.43
C LEU A 75 -7.21 18.09 41.90
N LEU A 76 -7.49 16.90 41.37
CA LEU A 76 -7.54 16.66 39.93
C LEU A 76 -8.99 16.84 39.49
N SER A 77 -9.27 17.99 38.86
CA SER A 77 -10.57 18.34 38.30
C SER A 77 -10.62 17.94 36.83
N TYR A 78 -11.71 17.30 36.40
CA TYR A 78 -11.91 16.82 35.03
C TYR A 78 -13.32 17.12 34.52
N GLY A 79 -13.45 17.22 33.21
CA GLY A 79 -14.73 17.38 32.52
C GLY A 79 -14.54 17.48 31.01
N GLU A 80 -15.63 17.30 30.27
CA GLU A 80 -15.66 17.55 28.83
C GLU A 80 -15.53 19.05 28.56
N ASP A 81 -14.64 19.45 27.64
CA ASP A 81 -14.57 20.81 27.14
C ASP A 81 -15.78 21.10 26.21
N VAL A 82 -16.92 21.37 26.83
CA VAL A 82 -18.22 21.59 26.16
C VAL A 82 -18.19 22.79 25.21
N ASN A 83 -17.26 23.72 25.41
CA ASN A 83 -17.16 24.94 24.61
C ASN A 83 -16.00 24.94 23.59
N ALA A 84 -15.07 23.98 23.71
CA ALA A 84 -13.89 23.76 22.89
C ALA A 84 -12.87 24.93 22.89
N ASP A 85 -12.67 25.61 24.03
CA ASP A 85 -11.67 26.68 24.19
C ASP A 85 -10.31 26.22 24.74
N GLY A 86 -10.16 24.93 25.07
CA GLY A 86 -8.93 24.34 25.56
C GLY A 86 -8.65 24.58 27.05
N VAL A 87 -9.59 25.16 27.81
CA VAL A 87 -9.43 25.46 29.24
C VAL A 87 -10.61 24.93 30.06
N LEU A 88 -10.37 23.98 30.96
CA LEU A 88 -11.43 23.43 31.82
C LEU A 88 -11.98 24.49 32.80
N GLN A 89 -13.07 25.17 32.43
CA GLN A 89 -13.68 26.19 33.26
C GLN A 89 -14.50 25.55 34.39
N ALA A 90 -14.78 26.33 35.44
CA ALA A 90 -15.52 25.84 36.61
C ALA A 90 -16.96 25.36 36.30
N THR A 91 -17.48 25.67 35.12
CA THR A 91 -18.80 25.23 34.60
C THR A 91 -18.75 23.93 33.80
N GLU A 92 -17.59 23.53 33.26
CA GLU A 92 -17.40 22.25 32.55
C GLU A 92 -16.95 21.11 33.48
N ARG A 93 -16.53 21.40 34.72
CA ARG A 93 -16.07 20.38 35.68
C ARG A 93 -17.18 19.39 36.05
N GLU A 94 -17.11 18.20 35.49
CA GLU A 94 -18.02 17.08 35.79
C GLU A 94 -17.64 16.36 37.09
N GLY A 95 -16.34 16.31 37.41
CA GLY A 95 -15.83 15.66 38.60
C GLY A 95 -14.53 16.26 39.11
N SER A 96 -14.23 15.97 40.37
CA SER A 96 -12.92 16.24 40.95
C SER A 96 -12.55 15.15 41.96
N MET A 97 -11.28 14.73 41.94
CA MET A 97 -10.75 13.73 42.85
C MET A 97 -9.52 14.29 43.59
N PRO A 98 -9.50 14.29 44.94
CA PRO A 98 -8.32 14.68 45.69
C PRO A 98 -7.31 13.52 45.70
N VAL A 99 -6.18 13.72 45.03
CA VAL A 99 -5.02 12.81 45.05
C VAL A 99 -4.12 13.26 46.19
N CYS A 100 -4.22 12.56 47.32
CA CYS A 100 -3.53 12.92 48.57
C CYS A 100 -2.34 12.00 48.86
N ASP A 101 -1.26 12.58 49.38
CA ASP A 101 -0.09 11.82 49.82
C ASP A 101 -0.46 10.89 50.99
N GLY A 102 -0.30 9.58 50.76
CA GLY A 102 -0.83 8.55 51.64
C GLY A 102 0.05 8.23 52.85
N VAL A 103 -0.51 8.34 54.07
CA VAL A 103 -0.04 7.55 55.22
C VAL A 103 -0.74 6.19 55.24
N SER A 104 0.04 5.10 55.23
CA SER A 104 -0.41 3.76 54.85
C SER A 104 -1.53 3.17 55.74
N GLY A 105 -2.51 2.52 55.10
CA GLY A 105 -3.57 1.73 55.74
C GLY A 105 -3.89 0.47 54.92
N ASN A 106 -4.37 -0.60 55.59
CA ASN A 106 -4.46 -1.94 54.99
C ASN A 106 -5.54 -2.07 53.89
N ALA A 107 -5.19 -2.71 52.77
CA ALA A 107 -6.03 -2.92 51.60
C ALA A 107 -6.87 -4.22 51.64
N GLY A 108 -7.93 -4.24 50.83
CA GLY A 108 -8.57 -5.46 50.29
C GLY A 108 -8.34 -5.52 48.78
N SER A 109 -8.24 -6.72 48.20
CA SER A 109 -7.65 -6.96 46.88
C SER A 109 -8.42 -6.35 45.69
N PRO A 110 -7.80 -5.44 44.90
CA PRO A 110 -8.18 -5.14 43.54
C PRO A 110 -7.67 -6.21 42.56
N GLY A 111 -8.04 -6.12 41.28
CA GLY A 111 -7.34 -6.82 40.19
C GLY A 111 -5.91 -6.29 40.01
N ALA A 112 -5.08 -6.99 39.25
CA ALA A 112 -3.71 -6.54 38.99
C ALA A 112 -3.73 -5.23 38.17
N ASN A 113 -3.07 -4.19 38.68
CA ASN A 113 -2.81 -2.97 37.93
C ASN A 113 -1.78 -3.27 36.82
N GLY A 114 -1.90 -2.59 35.68
CA GLY A 114 -0.80 -2.49 34.71
C GLY A 114 0.37 -1.69 35.30
N VAL A 115 1.58 -1.93 34.78
CA VAL A 115 2.80 -1.21 35.18
C VAL A 115 2.82 0.16 34.49
N SER A 116 3.17 1.22 35.21
CA SER A 116 3.32 2.57 34.66
C SER A 116 4.67 2.73 33.94
N VAL A 117 4.67 3.37 32.77
CA VAL A 117 5.90 3.90 32.15
C VAL A 117 6.19 5.26 32.78
N LEU A 118 7.44 5.51 33.17
CA LEU A 118 7.91 6.79 33.70
C LEU A 118 9.10 7.31 32.90
N MET A 119 9.26 8.64 32.94
CA MET A 119 10.35 9.35 32.27
C MET A 119 11.00 10.32 33.27
N SER A 120 12.33 10.41 33.21
CA SER A 120 13.15 11.32 34.01
C SER A 120 14.13 12.07 33.10
N SER A 121 14.51 13.29 33.48
CA SER A 121 15.49 14.10 32.75
C SER A 121 16.61 14.57 33.69
N ASN A 122 17.84 14.34 33.23
CA ASN A 122 19.06 14.60 33.98
C ASN A 122 19.96 15.55 33.18
N SER A 123 20.45 16.63 33.78
CA SER A 123 21.36 17.55 33.09
C SER A 123 22.73 16.88 32.81
N LEU A 124 23.15 16.82 31.55
CA LEU A 124 24.49 16.37 31.16
C LEU A 124 25.51 17.51 31.29
N PRO A 125 26.57 17.36 32.11
CA PRO A 125 27.67 18.31 32.10
C PRO A 125 28.49 18.21 30.78
N PRO A 126 29.20 19.27 30.38
CA PRO A 126 30.10 19.24 29.22
C PRO A 126 31.14 18.10 29.34
N GLY A 127 31.21 17.24 28.33
CA GLY A 127 32.00 16.01 28.38
C GLY A 127 32.10 15.27 27.05
N GLU A 128 32.47 13.98 27.10
CA GLU A 128 32.68 13.16 25.89
C GLU A 128 31.38 12.85 25.12
N VAL A 129 30.22 12.87 25.79
CA VAL A 129 28.90 12.65 25.16
C VAL A 129 28.39 13.93 24.50
N CYS A 130 28.39 15.05 25.22
CA CYS A 130 27.98 16.37 24.71
C CYS A 130 29.05 17.44 24.99
N PRO A 131 29.73 17.98 23.96
CA PRO A 131 30.85 18.92 24.15
C PRO A 131 30.50 20.25 24.86
N ALA A 132 29.27 20.72 24.72
CA ALA A 132 28.77 21.96 25.35
C ALA A 132 27.87 21.70 26.57
N GLY A 133 27.68 20.44 26.97
CA GLY A 133 26.62 20.00 27.88
C GLY A 133 25.34 19.63 27.14
N GLY A 134 24.30 19.26 27.87
CA GLY A 134 23.05 18.78 27.30
C GLY A 134 22.06 18.29 28.33
N VAL A 135 21.08 17.51 27.90
CA VAL A 135 20.14 16.78 28.77
C VAL A 135 20.14 15.30 28.36
N ALA A 136 20.26 14.41 29.35
CA ALA A 136 20.00 13.00 29.20
C ALA A 136 18.54 12.74 29.59
N TYR A 137 17.79 12.14 28.69
CA TYR A 137 16.41 11.74 28.91
C TYR A 137 16.36 10.22 29.07
N GLN A 138 15.81 9.76 30.19
CA GLN A 138 15.75 8.36 30.58
C GLN A 138 14.29 7.94 30.74
N TRP A 139 13.96 6.73 30.33
CA TRP A 139 12.60 6.18 30.46
C TRP A 139 12.63 4.72 30.89
N GLY A 140 11.56 4.27 31.51
CA GLY A 140 11.40 2.86 31.85
C GLY A 140 10.13 2.53 32.61
N LEU A 141 10.04 1.30 33.10
CA LEU A 141 8.85 0.78 33.78
C LEU A 141 9.01 0.90 35.28
N ASP A 142 8.03 1.53 35.93
CA ASP A 142 7.87 1.62 37.38
C ASP A 142 7.42 0.25 37.94
N LEU A 143 8.33 -0.73 37.87
CA LEU A 143 8.12 -2.13 38.26
C LEU A 143 7.74 -2.24 39.75
N ASN A 144 8.17 -1.27 40.55
CA ASN A 144 7.90 -1.21 41.99
C ASN A 144 6.68 -0.34 42.38
N ALA A 145 6.07 0.36 41.41
CA ALA A 145 4.94 1.27 41.58
C ALA A 145 5.18 2.42 42.59
N SER A 146 6.39 3.00 42.58
CA SER A 146 6.77 4.14 43.43
C SER A 146 6.40 5.51 42.86
N GLY A 147 6.12 5.60 41.56
CA GLY A 147 5.98 6.88 40.86
C GLY A 147 7.30 7.60 40.58
N VAL A 148 8.44 6.92 40.72
CA VAL A 148 9.79 7.42 40.39
C VAL A 148 10.51 6.37 39.54
N LEU A 149 11.26 6.79 38.52
CA LEU A 149 12.09 5.89 37.72
C LEU A 149 13.43 5.66 38.42
N ASP A 150 13.63 4.49 39.02
CA ASP A 150 14.89 4.11 39.67
C ASP A 150 15.99 3.74 38.63
N GLU A 151 17.28 3.80 39.00
CA GLU A 151 18.40 3.48 38.09
C GLU A 151 18.34 2.05 37.52
N GLU A 152 17.81 1.09 38.28
CA GLU A 152 17.58 -0.29 37.84
C GLU A 152 16.31 -0.48 36.98
N GLU A 153 15.46 0.55 36.84
CA GLU A 153 14.24 0.56 36.03
C GLU A 153 14.41 1.30 34.70
N VAL A 154 15.48 2.10 34.54
CA VAL A 154 15.84 2.77 33.28
C VAL A 154 16.09 1.72 32.19
N LEU A 155 15.29 1.77 31.13
CA LEU A 155 15.40 0.88 29.98
C LEU A 155 16.42 1.38 28.95
N ASP A 156 16.41 2.68 28.67
CA ASP A 156 17.33 3.33 27.73
C ASP A 156 17.46 4.84 28.03
N ALA A 157 18.41 5.50 27.37
CA ALA A 157 18.68 6.92 27.51
C ALA A 157 19.07 7.61 26.20
N SER A 158 18.31 8.64 25.79
CA SER A 158 18.70 9.55 24.70
C SER A 158 19.43 10.79 25.25
N HIS A 159 20.28 11.39 24.42
CA HIS A 159 21.14 12.51 24.80
C HIS A 159 20.96 13.67 23.83
N LEU A 160 20.32 14.75 24.30
CA LEU A 160 20.24 15.99 23.56
C LEU A 160 21.42 16.90 23.93
N CYS A 161 22.32 17.14 22.99
CA CYS A 161 23.46 18.03 23.18
C CYS A 161 23.12 19.47 22.80
N THR A 162 23.54 20.44 23.61
CA THR A 162 23.39 21.87 23.24
C THR A 162 24.34 22.22 22.09
N GLY A 163 23.86 23.06 21.17
CA GLY A 163 24.71 23.67 20.15
C GLY A 163 25.79 24.54 20.78
N ALA A 164 26.98 24.58 20.17
CA ALA A 164 28.04 25.47 20.63
C ALA A 164 27.69 26.93 20.27
N ASP A 165 27.83 27.84 21.24
CA ASP A 165 27.59 29.28 21.04
C ASP A 165 28.25 29.80 19.76
N GLY A 166 27.45 30.48 18.92
CA GLY A 166 27.95 31.16 17.73
C GLY A 166 29.08 32.13 18.09
N SER A 167 30.23 32.00 17.43
CA SER A 167 31.43 32.79 17.75
C SER A 167 31.11 34.29 17.81
N PRO A 168 31.43 35.01 18.90
CA PRO A 168 31.02 36.40 19.05
C PRO A 168 31.58 37.26 17.92
N GLY A 169 30.72 38.08 17.34
CA GLY A 169 31.06 38.95 16.21
C GLY A 169 32.29 39.81 16.50
N VAL A 170 33.21 39.88 15.55
CA VAL A 170 34.47 40.63 15.70
C VAL A 170 34.19 42.08 16.06
N SER A 171 34.72 42.54 17.20
CA SER A 171 34.56 43.92 17.64
C SER A 171 35.15 44.88 16.61
N GLY A 172 34.33 45.81 16.12
CA GLY A 172 34.78 46.84 15.18
C GLY A 172 35.90 47.71 15.77
N PRO A 173 36.78 48.29 14.93
CA PRO A 173 37.85 49.16 15.39
C PRO A 173 37.29 50.39 16.13
N GLN A 174 37.90 50.73 17.26
CA GLN A 174 37.47 51.80 18.16
C GLN A 174 37.37 53.16 17.44
N GLY A 175 36.14 53.69 17.31
CA GLY A 175 35.88 55.05 16.87
C GLY A 175 36.07 56.08 17.99
N GLU A 176 36.31 57.35 17.63
CA GLU A 176 36.36 58.46 18.59
C GLU A 176 34.98 58.72 19.23
N ASP A 177 34.97 59.11 20.52
CA ASP A 177 33.78 59.12 21.39
C ASP A 177 32.58 59.91 20.84
N GLY A 178 31.65 59.20 20.19
CA GLY A 178 30.29 59.63 19.89
C GLY A 178 29.31 59.22 21.00
N ALA A 179 28.08 59.76 20.94
CA ALA A 179 27.02 59.36 21.87
C ALA A 179 26.82 57.83 21.82
N GLY A 180 26.65 57.20 23.00
CA GLY A 180 26.65 55.75 23.16
C GLY A 180 25.78 55.04 22.12
N GLY A 181 26.38 54.08 21.42
CA GLY A 181 25.63 53.18 20.55
C GLY A 181 24.56 52.45 21.36
N VAL A 182 23.45 52.12 20.72
CA VAL A 182 22.57 51.08 21.24
C VAL A 182 23.38 49.79 21.34
N ASP A 183 23.19 49.04 22.43
CA ASP A 183 23.68 47.67 22.50
C ASP A 183 23.09 46.90 21.31
N GLY A 184 23.88 45.99 20.72
CA GLY A 184 23.36 45.11 19.69
C GLY A 184 22.25 44.24 20.28
N ASP A 185 21.22 43.94 19.48
CA ASP A 185 20.15 43.04 19.90
C ASP A 185 20.76 41.75 20.48
N HIS A 186 20.27 41.32 21.64
CA HIS A 186 20.68 40.05 22.22
C HIS A 186 20.43 38.95 21.20
N GLY A 187 21.37 38.00 21.08
CA GLY A 187 21.11 36.79 20.31
C GLY A 187 19.80 36.16 20.81
N HIS A 188 18.96 35.71 19.89
CA HIS A 188 17.76 34.96 20.23
C HIS A 188 18.16 33.80 21.15
N ASN A 189 17.30 33.49 22.14
CA ASN A 189 17.48 32.28 22.92
C ASN A 189 17.51 31.08 21.96
N GLY A 190 18.24 30.01 22.32
CA GLY A 190 18.09 28.76 21.60
C GLY A 190 16.65 28.27 21.76
N THR A 191 16.07 27.79 20.66
CA THR A 191 14.70 27.26 20.58
C THR A 191 14.50 26.10 21.55
N SER A 192 13.32 25.98 22.15
CA SER A 192 13.06 24.93 23.15
C SER A 192 13.05 23.54 22.52
N SER A 193 13.86 22.63 23.04
CA SER A 193 13.69 21.21 22.75
C SER A 193 12.53 20.63 23.56
N LEU A 194 11.56 20.02 22.88
CA LEU A 194 10.38 19.43 23.50
C LEU A 194 10.39 17.92 23.36
N ILE A 195 9.74 17.24 24.31
CA ILE A 195 9.40 15.83 24.21
C ILE A 195 7.92 15.68 24.52
N VAL A 196 7.18 15.08 23.60
CA VAL A 196 5.74 14.85 23.72
C VAL A 196 5.47 13.36 23.61
N SER A 197 4.83 12.81 24.64
CA SER A 197 4.39 11.41 24.67
C SER A 197 3.03 11.26 23.99
N ALA A 198 2.92 10.32 23.05
CA ALA A 198 1.66 9.92 22.42
C ALA A 198 1.42 8.41 22.60
N LEU A 199 0.18 7.96 22.45
CA LEU A 199 -0.12 6.53 22.40
C LEU A 199 0.08 6.02 20.96
N PRO A 200 0.66 4.82 20.76
CA PRO A 200 0.71 4.19 19.45
C PRO A 200 -0.69 3.74 19.00
N ASP A 201 -0.84 3.41 17.72
CA ASP A 201 -2.01 2.63 17.29
C ASP A 201 -2.03 1.31 18.07
N ALA A 202 -3.11 1.07 18.82
CA ALA A 202 -3.38 -0.20 19.49
C ALA A 202 -3.45 -1.38 18.50
N GLY A 203 -3.69 -1.06 17.22
CA GLY A 203 -3.53 -1.94 16.09
C GLY A 203 -2.11 -2.46 15.88
N VAL A 204 -1.09 -1.61 15.97
CA VAL A 204 0.33 -2.00 15.80
C VAL A 204 0.90 -2.54 17.12
N CYS A 205 0.66 -1.78 18.19
CA CYS A 205 1.15 -2.05 19.54
C CYS A 205 0.00 -1.91 20.55
N PRO A 206 -0.59 -3.03 21.03
CA PRO A 206 -1.75 -3.00 21.93
C PRO A 206 -1.53 -2.23 23.25
N VAL A 207 -0.29 -2.19 23.75
CA VAL A 207 0.10 -1.43 24.95
C VAL A 207 1.50 -0.86 24.72
N GLY A 208 1.62 0.45 24.56
CA GLY A 208 2.92 1.09 24.30
C GLY A 208 2.90 2.61 24.41
N LEU A 209 4.00 3.22 23.97
CA LEU A 209 4.24 4.66 24.04
C LEU A 209 5.08 5.11 22.83
N LEU A 210 4.69 6.22 22.22
CA LEU A 210 5.50 6.99 21.29
C LEU A 210 6.09 8.19 22.05
N LEU A 211 7.37 8.47 21.87
CA LEU A 211 8.03 9.68 22.37
C LEU A 211 8.52 10.49 21.17
N HIS A 212 7.80 11.55 20.84
CA HIS A 212 8.24 12.52 19.83
C HIS A 212 9.23 13.48 20.50
N ILE A 213 10.42 13.60 19.92
CA ILE A 213 11.53 14.44 20.39
C ILE A 213 11.84 15.41 19.25
N GLY A 214 11.97 16.69 19.57
CA GLY A 214 12.25 17.69 18.55
C GLY A 214 12.54 19.07 19.10
N VAL A 215 12.63 20.05 18.21
CA VAL A 215 12.93 21.45 18.54
C VAL A 215 11.79 22.34 18.07
N ASP A 216 11.22 23.09 19.01
CA ASP A 216 10.19 24.11 18.83
C ASP A 216 10.77 25.35 18.11
N ASP A 217 11.10 25.18 16.82
CA ASP A 217 11.71 26.19 15.96
C ASP A 217 10.76 26.79 14.92
N GLY A 218 9.50 26.34 14.92
CA GLY A 218 8.44 26.81 14.04
C GLY A 218 8.28 26.01 12.73
N GLU A 219 8.96 24.86 12.54
CA GLU A 219 8.75 24.04 11.35
C GLU A 219 7.33 23.46 11.27
N GLY A 220 6.47 24.12 10.51
CA GLY A 220 5.03 23.79 10.42
C GLY A 220 4.19 24.30 11.60
N GLY A 221 4.78 25.11 12.49
CA GLY A 221 4.18 25.59 13.73
C GLY A 221 4.46 27.07 14.05
N LEU A 222 4.48 27.39 15.35
CA LEU A 222 4.91 28.68 15.90
C LEU A 222 6.07 28.45 16.86
N ALA A 223 7.25 28.94 16.52
CA ALA A 223 8.46 28.77 17.32
C ALA A 223 8.33 29.34 18.76
N ASP A 224 8.91 28.61 19.71
CA ASP A 224 8.92 28.86 21.16
C ASP A 224 7.50 28.98 21.77
N ASP A 225 6.49 28.27 21.23
CA ASP A 225 5.12 28.28 21.79
C ASP A 225 4.83 27.17 22.83
N GLY A 226 5.73 26.19 22.94
CA GLY A 226 5.66 25.08 23.89
C GLY A 226 4.86 23.87 23.40
N VAL A 227 4.46 23.82 22.13
CA VAL A 227 3.81 22.69 21.47
C VAL A 227 4.75 22.14 20.40
N LEU A 228 5.05 20.84 20.45
CA LEU A 228 5.81 20.17 19.40
C LEU A 228 4.87 19.80 18.24
N HIS A 229 4.92 20.58 17.16
CA HIS A 229 4.14 20.36 15.95
C HIS A 229 4.72 19.19 15.12
N PRO A 230 3.93 18.54 14.24
CA PRO A 230 4.41 17.40 13.46
C PRO A 230 5.65 17.67 12.58
N GLY A 231 5.86 18.92 12.15
CA GLY A 231 7.07 19.31 11.39
C GLY A 231 8.30 19.58 12.26
N GLU A 232 8.12 19.77 13.57
CA GLU A 232 9.19 20.04 14.54
C GLU A 232 9.77 18.74 15.15
N VAL A 233 9.20 17.58 14.81
CA VAL A 233 9.61 16.26 15.34
C VAL A 233 10.85 15.74 14.60
N ASP A 234 12.02 15.86 15.21
CA ASP A 234 13.29 15.30 14.72
C ASP A 234 13.33 13.76 14.82
N GLU A 235 12.84 13.19 15.93
CA GLU A 235 12.95 11.77 16.25
C GLU A 235 11.68 11.26 16.94
N THR A 236 11.31 10.00 16.68
CA THR A 236 10.22 9.32 17.40
C THR A 236 10.66 7.95 17.91
N VAL A 237 10.84 7.84 19.23
CA VAL A 237 11.12 6.56 19.89
C VAL A 237 9.79 5.81 20.08
N ARG A 238 9.72 4.57 19.59
CA ARG A 238 8.52 3.73 19.64
C ARG A 238 8.75 2.57 20.60
N ILE A 239 7.92 2.45 21.63
CA ILE A 239 8.05 1.44 22.69
C ILE A 239 6.77 0.61 22.73
N CYS A 240 6.89 -0.72 22.72
CA CYS A 240 5.78 -1.64 22.95
C CYS A 240 6.05 -2.53 24.17
N ALA A 241 5.07 -2.62 25.08
CA ALA A 241 5.10 -3.46 26.28
C ALA A 241 4.44 -4.84 26.05
N THR A 242 4.18 -5.19 24.80
CA THR A 242 3.76 -6.51 24.34
C THR A 242 4.46 -6.82 23.01
N ASP A 243 4.35 -8.06 22.53
CA ASP A 243 4.64 -8.36 21.12
C ASP A 243 3.80 -7.45 20.20
N LEU A 244 4.38 -7.04 19.06
CA LEU A 244 3.67 -6.29 18.02
C LEU A 244 2.60 -7.18 17.36
N ARG A 245 1.54 -6.57 16.82
CA ARG A 245 0.40 -7.34 16.30
C ARG A 245 0.75 -8.13 15.03
N ALA A 246 0.19 -9.33 14.97
CA ALA A 246 0.09 -10.16 13.78
C ALA A 246 -1.30 -10.83 13.75
N GLY A 247 -1.82 -11.11 12.55
CA GLY A 247 -3.13 -11.75 12.35
C GLY A 247 -4.07 -10.93 11.45
N PRO A 248 -5.38 -11.22 11.47
CA PRO A 248 -6.33 -10.63 10.54
C PRO A 248 -6.50 -9.10 10.74
N LEU A 249 -6.52 -8.40 9.62
CA LEU A 249 -6.98 -7.01 9.44
C LEU A 249 -8.50 -6.97 9.22
N SER A 250 -9.05 -8.00 8.58
CA SER A 250 -10.48 -8.14 8.26
C SER A 250 -11.05 -9.49 8.71
N ASP A 251 -12.37 -9.52 8.88
CA ASP A 251 -13.22 -10.74 8.86
C ASP A 251 -14.54 -10.31 8.20
N LEU A 252 -14.44 -9.67 7.02
CA LEU A 252 -15.56 -8.97 6.39
C LEU A 252 -16.72 -9.93 6.14
N ARG A 253 -16.40 -11.18 5.78
CA ARG A 253 -17.35 -12.26 5.58
C ARG A 253 -17.34 -13.31 6.70
N THR A 254 -17.39 -12.83 7.93
CA THR A 254 -17.49 -13.56 9.22
C THR A 254 -17.32 -15.09 9.20
N GLY A 255 -16.19 -15.56 9.74
CA GLY A 255 -15.89 -16.98 9.91
C GLY A 255 -15.34 -17.63 8.64
N ILE A 256 -15.50 -18.94 8.47
CA ILE A 256 -14.82 -19.76 7.42
C ILE A 256 -15.17 -19.45 5.94
N ALA A 257 -15.72 -18.28 5.64
CA ALA A 257 -16.07 -17.88 4.29
C ALA A 257 -15.10 -16.82 3.79
N ASP A 258 -14.58 -16.98 2.58
CA ASP A 258 -13.58 -16.08 2.01
C ASP A 258 -14.20 -14.72 1.65
N SER A 259 -13.51 -13.62 2.02
CA SER A 259 -13.77 -12.27 1.51
C SER A 259 -12.98 -11.95 0.24
N LEU A 260 -11.92 -12.69 -0.06
CA LEU A 260 -11.13 -12.54 -1.30
C LEU A 260 -11.25 -13.76 -2.21
N SER A 261 -10.99 -13.58 -3.51
CA SER A 261 -11.03 -14.64 -4.52
C SER A 261 -10.24 -14.23 -5.78
N PRO A 262 -9.91 -15.13 -6.74
CA PRO A 262 -9.06 -14.82 -7.90
C PRO A 262 -9.65 -13.82 -8.93
N SER A 263 -10.79 -13.21 -8.60
CA SER A 263 -11.42 -12.14 -9.37
C SER A 263 -11.94 -11.02 -8.47
N CYS A 264 -11.39 -10.95 -7.25
CA CYS A 264 -11.70 -10.01 -6.18
C CYS A 264 -10.58 -10.08 -5.13
N ASP A 265 -9.37 -9.69 -5.53
CA ASP A 265 -8.16 -9.78 -4.72
C ASP A 265 -7.06 -8.76 -5.10
N ALA A 266 -7.39 -7.79 -5.96
CA ALA A 266 -6.51 -6.66 -6.23
C ALA A 266 -6.31 -5.83 -4.95
N MET A 267 -5.06 -5.55 -4.59
CA MET A 267 -4.70 -4.83 -3.37
C MET A 267 -3.41 -4.03 -3.59
N ASN A 268 -3.31 -2.84 -3.01
CA ASN A 268 -2.09 -2.03 -3.05
C ASN A 268 -2.03 -1.04 -1.87
N HIS A 269 -0.80 -0.65 -1.48
CA HIS A 269 -0.57 0.50 -0.59
C HIS A 269 -0.32 1.75 -1.43
N ILE A 270 -1.05 2.82 -1.14
CA ILE A 270 -0.99 4.09 -1.86
C ILE A 270 -1.10 5.21 -0.81
N ASP A 271 -0.12 6.11 -0.77
CA ASP A 271 -0.01 7.22 0.20
C ASP A 271 -0.18 6.84 1.69
N GLY A 272 0.24 5.62 2.04
CA GLY A 272 0.17 5.06 3.40
C GLY A 272 -1.09 4.23 3.67
N ASP A 273 -2.17 4.49 2.96
CA ASP A 273 -3.42 3.73 3.03
C ASP A 273 -3.31 2.38 2.31
N LEU A 274 -4.11 1.40 2.75
CA LEU A 274 -4.28 0.11 2.06
C LEU A 274 -5.65 0.05 1.38
N TYR A 275 -5.63 -0.18 0.07
CA TYR A 275 -6.81 -0.41 -0.75
C TYR A 275 -6.90 -1.88 -1.15
N ALA A 276 -8.10 -2.46 -1.10
CA ALA A 276 -8.32 -3.84 -1.53
C ALA A 276 -9.73 -4.08 -2.13
N ALA A 277 -9.80 -4.87 -3.18
CA ALA A 277 -11.04 -5.45 -3.70
C ALA A 277 -11.45 -6.63 -2.82
N MET A 278 -12.61 -6.55 -2.17
CA MET A 278 -13.10 -7.56 -1.23
C MET A 278 -14.62 -7.72 -1.28
N VAL A 279 -15.12 -8.86 -0.78
CA VAL A 279 -16.55 -9.18 -0.66
C VAL A 279 -17.01 -9.10 0.80
N ASP A 280 -17.87 -8.13 1.11
CA ASP A 280 -18.47 -7.95 2.45
C ASP A 280 -19.72 -8.82 2.73
N GLY A 281 -20.14 -9.61 1.74
CA GLY A 281 -21.33 -10.45 1.80
C GLY A 281 -22.67 -9.72 1.58
N MET A 282 -22.65 -8.40 1.31
CA MET A 282 -23.83 -7.58 1.02
C MET A 282 -23.79 -6.95 -0.38
N HIS A 283 -22.66 -6.35 -0.78
CA HIS A 283 -22.52 -5.54 -1.99
C HIS A 283 -21.81 -6.28 -3.15
N GLY A 284 -21.27 -7.48 -2.91
CA GLY A 284 -20.44 -8.19 -3.89
C GLY A 284 -18.98 -7.77 -3.78
N CYS A 285 -18.20 -7.97 -4.84
CA CYS A 285 -16.81 -7.51 -4.89
C CYS A 285 -16.71 -6.00 -5.13
N GLU A 286 -16.27 -5.27 -4.11
CA GLU A 286 -16.19 -3.81 -4.12
C GLU A 286 -14.87 -3.30 -3.49
N LEU A 287 -14.56 -2.02 -3.70
CA LEU A 287 -13.33 -1.41 -3.21
C LEU A 287 -13.47 -1.02 -1.74
N HIS A 288 -12.56 -1.53 -0.92
CA HIS A 288 -12.47 -1.27 0.52
C HIS A 288 -11.17 -0.54 0.85
N LEU A 289 -11.24 0.35 1.84
CA LEU A 289 -10.15 1.18 2.33
C LEU A 289 -9.90 0.87 3.81
N PHE A 290 -8.64 0.68 4.16
CA PHE A 290 -8.14 0.54 5.52
C PHE A 290 -7.34 1.80 5.88
N ASP A 291 -8.01 2.83 6.40
CA ASP A 291 -7.35 4.06 6.88
C ASP A 291 -6.46 3.75 8.10
N ASP A 292 -5.29 4.40 8.19
CA ASP A 292 -4.41 4.47 9.37
C ASP A 292 -4.26 3.14 10.16
N GLY A 293 -3.27 2.31 9.79
CA GLY A 293 -2.88 1.16 10.59
C GLY A 293 -3.89 0.01 10.55
N TRP A 294 -4.31 -0.51 11.71
CA TRP A 294 -5.09 -1.78 11.79
C TRP A 294 -6.57 -1.60 12.13
N ARG A 295 -7.17 -0.52 11.63
CA ARG A 295 -8.61 -0.27 11.74
C ARG A 295 -9.40 -1.24 10.87
N ALA A 296 -10.67 -1.40 11.20
CA ALA A 296 -11.58 -2.20 10.36
C ALA A 296 -11.78 -1.48 9.02
N PRO A 297 -11.79 -2.22 7.89
CA PRO A 297 -11.99 -1.61 6.58
C PRO A 297 -13.38 -1.00 6.45
N HIS A 298 -13.48 0.04 5.63
CA HIS A 298 -14.74 0.60 5.20
C HIS A 298 -14.91 0.49 3.68
N LEU A 299 -16.17 0.31 3.24
CA LEU A 299 -16.53 0.30 1.83
C LEU A 299 -16.40 1.71 1.25
N VAL A 300 -15.58 1.89 0.21
CA VAL A 300 -15.40 3.19 -0.46
C VAL A 300 -16.70 3.60 -1.17
N ALA A 301 -17.24 2.71 -2.01
CA ALA A 301 -18.51 2.86 -2.67
C ALA A 301 -19.03 1.51 -3.19
N ASP A 302 -20.35 1.38 -3.29
CA ASP A 302 -21.03 0.33 -4.09
C ASP A 302 -21.03 0.79 -5.56
N LEU A 303 -20.00 0.39 -6.33
CA LEU A 303 -19.81 0.77 -7.73
C LEU A 303 -20.77 0.04 -8.67
N ASN A 304 -21.12 -1.21 -8.33
CA ASN A 304 -22.09 -2.03 -9.06
C ASN A 304 -23.19 -2.60 -8.13
N PRO A 305 -24.25 -1.82 -7.82
CA PRO A 305 -25.37 -2.23 -6.96
C PRO A 305 -26.24 -3.40 -7.48
N SER A 306 -25.79 -4.09 -8.53
CA SER A 306 -26.47 -5.21 -9.18
C SER A 306 -25.59 -6.46 -9.35
N GLY A 307 -24.33 -6.44 -8.94
CA GLY A 307 -23.36 -7.53 -9.11
C GLY A 307 -22.01 -7.19 -8.51
N ASP A 308 -20.94 -7.76 -9.06
CA ASP A 308 -19.58 -7.47 -8.63
C ASP A 308 -19.00 -6.29 -9.44
N ALA A 309 -18.31 -5.34 -8.80
CA ALA A 309 -17.55 -4.31 -9.50
C ALA A 309 -16.18 -4.82 -9.96
N GLN A 310 -15.55 -5.67 -9.16
CA GLN A 310 -14.22 -6.24 -9.42
C GLN A 310 -13.13 -5.16 -9.64
N PRO A 311 -12.88 -4.25 -8.67
CA PRO A 311 -11.86 -3.22 -8.80
C PRO A 311 -10.46 -3.81 -9.01
N GLY A 312 -9.68 -3.23 -9.91
CA GLY A 312 -8.28 -3.61 -10.15
C GLY A 312 -8.08 -4.97 -10.84
N LEU A 313 -9.12 -5.59 -11.43
CA LEU A 313 -9.08 -6.95 -11.94
C LEU A 313 -8.10 -7.17 -13.10
N HIS A 314 -7.91 -6.17 -13.95
CA HIS A 314 -7.09 -6.23 -15.16
C HIS A 314 -5.89 -5.29 -15.11
N LEU A 315 -6.02 -4.12 -14.48
CA LEU A 315 -4.93 -3.14 -14.40
C LEU A 315 -4.27 -3.12 -13.02
N GLY A 316 -4.97 -3.53 -11.97
CA GLY A 316 -4.55 -3.34 -10.57
C GLY A 316 -4.97 -1.98 -10.01
N LEU A 317 -4.53 -1.68 -8.79
CA LEU A 317 -4.78 -0.41 -8.11
C LEU A 317 -3.51 0.45 -8.19
N HIS A 318 -3.61 1.65 -8.74
CA HIS A 318 -2.49 2.57 -8.97
C HIS A 318 -2.68 3.86 -8.19
N ASP A 319 -1.56 4.47 -7.79
CA ASP A 319 -1.52 5.86 -7.33
C ASP A 319 -2.14 6.80 -8.39
N GLY A 320 -2.89 7.82 -7.97
CA GLY A 320 -3.46 8.84 -8.85
C GLY A 320 -2.70 10.17 -8.85
N GLY A 321 -1.64 10.31 -8.04
CA GLY A 321 -0.82 11.50 -7.88
C GLY A 321 -1.61 12.73 -7.39
N ASP A 322 -1.14 13.93 -7.75
CA ASP A 322 -1.69 15.22 -7.29
C ASP A 322 -3.21 15.44 -7.55
N HIS A 323 -3.85 14.61 -8.38
CA HIS A 323 -5.21 14.85 -8.90
C HIS A 323 -6.24 13.79 -8.47
N ALA A 324 -5.80 12.60 -8.03
CA ALA A 324 -6.66 11.49 -7.60
C ALA A 324 -5.92 10.65 -6.55
N ALA A 325 -6.64 10.06 -5.60
CA ALA A 325 -6.00 9.17 -4.62
C ALA A 325 -5.62 7.82 -5.25
N VAL A 326 -6.52 7.23 -6.04
CA VAL A 326 -6.31 5.90 -6.66
C VAL A 326 -6.91 5.89 -8.07
N VAL A 327 -6.22 5.26 -9.02
CA VAL A 327 -6.69 4.95 -10.38
C VAL A 327 -6.77 3.43 -10.55
N PHE A 328 -7.90 2.92 -11.07
CA PHE A 328 -8.18 1.49 -11.15
C PHE A 328 -9.23 1.17 -12.22
N ASP A 329 -9.29 -0.08 -12.69
CA ASP A 329 -10.38 -0.59 -13.52
C ASP A 329 -11.53 -1.17 -12.68
N ALA A 330 -12.79 -0.96 -13.08
CA ALA A 330 -13.95 -1.56 -12.42
C ALA A 330 -15.20 -1.60 -13.31
N THR A 331 -16.07 -2.56 -13.02
CA THR A 331 -17.43 -2.67 -13.57
C THR A 331 -18.36 -1.69 -12.85
N GLY A 332 -18.98 -0.76 -13.57
CA GLY A 332 -19.98 0.15 -12.99
C GLY A 332 -21.40 -0.39 -13.03
N ALA A 333 -22.34 0.35 -12.41
CA ALA A 333 -23.79 0.10 -12.46
C ALA A 333 -24.42 0.10 -13.87
N ASN A 334 -23.67 0.46 -14.92
CA ASN A 334 -24.05 0.30 -16.33
C ASN A 334 -23.77 -1.11 -16.88
N GLY A 335 -23.03 -1.94 -16.14
CA GLY A 335 -22.53 -3.25 -16.57
C GLY A 335 -21.32 -3.19 -17.49
N HIS A 336 -20.62 -2.04 -17.56
CA HIS A 336 -19.39 -1.88 -18.34
C HIS A 336 -18.16 -1.81 -17.46
N HIS A 337 -17.08 -2.42 -17.94
CA HIS A 337 -15.78 -2.43 -17.28
C HIS A 337 -14.89 -1.32 -17.86
N ASP A 338 -14.49 -0.37 -17.00
CA ASP A 338 -13.91 0.90 -17.41
C ASP A 338 -12.83 1.37 -16.43
N LEU A 339 -12.07 2.41 -16.79
CA LEU A 339 -11.14 3.08 -15.88
C LEU A 339 -11.88 4.08 -14.98
N TRP A 340 -11.54 4.07 -13.69
CA TRP A 340 -12.07 4.93 -12.63
C TRP A 340 -10.92 5.57 -11.84
N ALA A 341 -11.25 6.64 -11.11
CA ALA A 341 -10.40 7.20 -10.09
C ALA A 341 -11.19 7.59 -8.84
N LEU A 342 -10.55 7.58 -7.67
CA LEU A 342 -11.05 8.20 -6.45
C LEU A 342 -10.57 9.65 -6.38
N ASN A 343 -11.49 10.61 -6.27
CA ASN A 343 -11.10 12.02 -6.11
C ASN A 343 -10.44 12.25 -4.73
N GLY A 344 -9.19 12.74 -4.71
CA GLY A 344 -8.42 12.95 -3.47
C GLY A 344 -9.05 13.89 -2.44
N THR A 345 -10.01 14.74 -2.85
CA THR A 345 -10.73 15.66 -1.93
C THR A 345 -12.02 15.10 -1.33
N GLY A 346 -12.25 13.78 -1.39
CA GLY A 346 -13.40 13.16 -0.73
C GLY A 346 -13.73 11.72 -1.14
N MET A 347 -12.79 10.97 -1.73
CA MET A 347 -12.85 9.54 -2.05
C MET A 347 -14.04 9.08 -2.91
N ALA A 348 -14.77 10.02 -3.53
CA ALA A 348 -15.86 9.71 -4.45
C ALA A 348 -15.30 9.10 -5.75
N PRO A 349 -15.80 7.93 -6.19
CA PRO A 349 -15.35 7.33 -7.44
C PRO A 349 -15.90 8.08 -8.65
N VAL A 350 -15.03 8.25 -9.65
CA VAL A 350 -15.32 8.97 -10.89
C VAL A 350 -14.83 8.14 -12.08
N ARG A 351 -15.75 7.81 -13.00
CA ARG A 351 -15.43 7.10 -14.24
C ARG A 351 -14.64 8.02 -15.17
N LEU A 352 -13.46 7.58 -15.58
CA LEU A 352 -12.55 8.33 -16.45
C LEU A 352 -12.82 8.06 -17.93
N THR A 353 -12.94 6.79 -18.31
CA THR A 353 -13.12 6.37 -19.71
C THR A 353 -14.57 6.00 -20.02
N ALA A 354 -14.97 6.24 -21.28
CA ALA A 354 -16.31 5.94 -21.77
C ALA A 354 -16.32 5.80 -23.29
N ASP A 355 -16.67 4.62 -23.81
CA ASP A 355 -17.00 4.43 -25.22
C ASP A 355 -18.47 3.99 -25.38
N ALA A 356 -19.04 4.24 -26.56
CA ALA A 356 -20.34 3.73 -26.97
C ALA A 356 -20.27 2.26 -27.43
N SER A 357 -19.06 1.70 -27.59
CA SER A 357 -18.84 0.28 -27.94
C SER A 357 -19.00 -0.70 -26.79
N GLY A 358 -19.01 -0.23 -25.54
CA GLY A 358 -19.07 -1.04 -24.33
C GLY A 358 -17.85 -0.78 -23.43
N ASP A 359 -17.26 -1.86 -22.92
CA ASP A 359 -16.14 -1.84 -21.99
C ASP A 359 -14.93 -1.09 -22.57
N THR A 360 -14.25 -0.33 -21.73
CA THR A 360 -13.04 0.42 -22.08
C THR A 360 -11.77 -0.18 -21.48
N VAL A 361 -11.89 -1.21 -20.65
CA VAL A 361 -10.78 -2.02 -20.12
C VAL A 361 -11.14 -3.51 -20.27
N ASP A 362 -10.18 -4.32 -20.67
CA ASP A 362 -10.25 -5.78 -20.69
C ASP A 362 -8.92 -6.40 -20.23
N GLY A 363 -8.86 -7.73 -20.07
CA GLY A 363 -7.62 -8.44 -19.68
C GLY A 363 -6.48 -8.44 -20.70
N GLY A 364 -6.60 -7.70 -21.81
CA GLY A 364 -5.49 -7.38 -22.73
C GLY A 364 -5.14 -5.89 -22.76
N SER A 365 -5.75 -5.09 -21.88
CA SER A 365 -5.47 -3.67 -21.70
C SER A 365 -4.29 -3.50 -20.73
N THR A 366 -3.57 -2.38 -20.83
CA THR A 366 -2.37 -2.11 -20.03
C THR A 366 -2.34 -0.65 -19.62
N LEU A 367 -1.99 -0.40 -18.36
CA LEU A 367 -1.81 0.92 -17.79
C LEU A 367 -0.31 1.15 -17.49
N VAL A 368 0.31 2.18 -18.05
CA VAL A 368 1.70 2.55 -17.75
C VAL A 368 1.84 4.04 -17.42
N PRO A 369 2.66 4.43 -16.42
CA PRO A 369 2.88 5.83 -16.09
C PRO A 369 3.73 6.52 -17.17
N TRP A 370 3.25 7.66 -17.69
CA TRP A 370 4.00 8.51 -18.62
C TRP A 370 3.44 9.94 -18.66
N LEU A 371 4.34 10.93 -18.73
CA LEU A 371 4.01 12.37 -18.82
C LEU A 371 3.11 12.84 -17.66
N ASP A 372 3.51 12.54 -16.42
CA ASP A 372 2.80 12.96 -15.19
C ASP A 372 1.33 12.51 -15.15
N GLY A 373 1.08 11.31 -15.70
CA GLY A 373 -0.22 10.65 -15.79
C GLY A 373 -0.06 9.21 -16.29
N TYR A 374 -1.13 8.60 -16.80
CA TYR A 374 -1.14 7.21 -17.26
C TYR A 374 -1.57 7.07 -18.72
N ILE A 375 -0.91 6.15 -19.43
CA ILE A 375 -1.33 5.64 -20.75
C ILE A 375 -2.13 4.36 -20.55
N LEU A 376 -3.36 4.34 -21.07
CA LEU A 376 -4.22 3.16 -21.12
C LEU A 376 -4.35 2.67 -22.58
N THR A 377 -3.87 1.47 -22.87
CA THR A 377 -4.13 0.82 -24.16
C THR A 377 -5.59 0.41 -24.27
N ARG A 378 -6.11 0.37 -25.50
CA ARG A 378 -7.53 0.06 -25.75
C ARG A 378 -7.79 -1.44 -25.87
N PRO A 379 -8.97 -1.93 -25.47
CA PRO A 379 -9.42 -3.31 -25.72
C PRO A 379 -9.15 -3.76 -27.16
N GLY A 380 -8.48 -4.89 -27.30
CA GLY A 380 -8.04 -5.44 -28.60
C GLY A 380 -7.09 -4.56 -29.42
N GLY A 381 -6.47 -3.54 -28.81
CA GLY A 381 -5.52 -2.57 -29.38
C GLY A 381 -6.10 -1.60 -30.42
N VAL A 382 -7.41 -1.40 -30.48
CA VAL A 382 -8.07 -0.71 -31.61
C VAL A 382 -7.97 0.82 -31.49
N GLY A 383 -6.99 1.39 -32.19
CA GLY A 383 -6.73 2.83 -32.26
C GLY A 383 -5.78 3.32 -31.16
N LEU A 384 -5.44 4.62 -31.21
CA LEU A 384 -4.50 5.25 -30.26
C LEU A 384 -4.90 5.02 -28.79
N PRO A 385 -3.96 4.79 -27.87
CA PRO A 385 -4.21 4.76 -26.44
C PRO A 385 -4.92 6.03 -25.93
N TRP A 386 -5.50 5.93 -24.74
CA TRP A 386 -5.83 7.11 -23.95
C TRP A 386 -4.64 7.53 -23.09
N TRP A 387 -4.59 8.82 -22.75
CA TRP A 387 -3.82 9.35 -21.64
C TRP A 387 -4.78 9.95 -20.60
N THR A 388 -4.43 9.90 -19.32
CA THR A 388 -5.19 10.51 -18.23
C THR A 388 -4.28 11.06 -17.13
N ASP A 389 -4.69 12.18 -16.53
CA ASP A 389 -4.14 12.76 -15.30
C ASP A 389 -4.88 12.27 -14.03
N GLY A 390 -5.69 11.21 -14.13
CA GLY A 390 -6.59 10.80 -13.05
C GLY A 390 -7.93 11.58 -13.01
N THR A 391 -8.15 12.54 -13.92
CA THR A 391 -9.41 13.32 -13.99
C THR A 391 -10.18 13.07 -15.30
N PRO A 392 -11.53 13.19 -15.31
CA PRO A 392 -12.31 13.12 -16.56
C PRO A 392 -12.00 14.24 -17.55
N SER A 393 -11.40 15.35 -17.10
CA SER A 393 -11.00 16.48 -17.95
C SER A 393 -9.66 16.27 -18.65
N GLY A 394 -8.71 15.60 -18.01
CA GLY A 394 -7.43 15.21 -18.62
C GLY A 394 -7.47 13.86 -19.32
N THR A 395 -8.50 13.04 -19.10
CA THR A 395 -8.69 11.79 -19.85
C THR A 395 -9.03 12.07 -21.31
N MET A 396 -8.12 11.72 -22.23
CA MET A 396 -8.24 12.00 -23.67
C MET A 396 -7.50 10.98 -24.54
N ALA A 397 -7.77 10.97 -25.85
CA ALA A 397 -6.95 10.19 -26.79
C ALA A 397 -5.54 10.80 -26.89
N LEU A 398 -4.51 9.95 -26.97
CA LEU A 398 -3.11 10.35 -26.83
C LEU A 398 -2.66 11.46 -27.82
N ASP A 399 -3.22 11.51 -29.03
CA ASP A 399 -2.94 12.56 -30.03
C ASP A 399 -3.50 13.95 -29.66
N LEU A 400 -4.30 14.05 -28.60
CA LEU A 400 -4.83 15.31 -28.08
C LEU A 400 -4.05 15.85 -26.87
N HIS A 401 -3.06 15.10 -26.37
CA HIS A 401 -2.29 15.46 -25.18
C HIS A 401 -1.67 16.88 -25.32
N PRO A 402 -1.81 17.78 -24.32
CA PRO A 402 -1.45 19.19 -24.47
C PRO A 402 0.04 19.45 -24.74
N ALA A 403 0.95 18.53 -24.40
CA ALA A 403 2.37 18.64 -24.74
C ALA A 403 2.68 18.27 -26.20
N PHE A 404 1.76 17.62 -26.93
CA PHE A 404 2.04 17.02 -28.23
C PHE A 404 1.94 18.01 -29.38
N VAL A 405 3.08 18.64 -29.70
CA VAL A 405 3.26 19.41 -30.94
C VAL A 405 3.05 18.52 -32.19
N GLY A 406 3.33 17.23 -32.09
CA GLY A 406 3.18 16.21 -33.13
C GLY A 406 1.80 15.53 -33.22
N GLY A 407 0.82 15.89 -32.39
CA GLY A 407 -0.46 15.16 -32.27
C GLY A 407 -1.20 14.90 -33.59
N ASP A 408 -1.30 15.89 -34.48
CA ASP A 408 -1.91 15.71 -35.81
C ASP A 408 -1.15 14.72 -36.71
N ALA A 409 0.18 14.58 -36.52
CA ALA A 409 1.00 13.60 -37.25
C ALA A 409 0.84 12.19 -36.65
N LEU A 410 0.79 12.07 -35.32
CA LEU A 410 0.48 10.81 -34.63
C LEU A 410 -0.90 10.27 -35.04
N ARG A 411 -1.93 11.13 -35.07
CA ARG A 411 -3.26 10.78 -35.57
C ARG A 411 -3.23 10.29 -37.02
N GLN A 412 -2.45 10.95 -37.89
CA GLN A 412 -2.31 10.55 -39.30
C GLN A 412 -1.62 9.19 -39.44
N TRP A 413 -0.52 8.95 -38.72
CA TRP A 413 0.16 7.65 -38.68
C TRP A 413 -0.79 6.55 -38.22
N ALA A 414 -1.54 6.78 -37.13
CA ALA A 414 -2.49 5.82 -36.58
C ALA A 414 -3.61 5.41 -37.55
N THR A 415 -3.95 6.23 -38.57
CA THR A 415 -4.93 5.81 -39.60
C THR A 415 -4.46 4.65 -40.48
N GLY A 416 -3.15 4.36 -40.52
CA GLY A 416 -2.57 3.21 -41.21
C GLY A 416 -2.46 1.95 -40.35
N ILE A 417 -2.71 2.07 -39.04
CA ILE A 417 -2.56 1.00 -38.04
C ILE A 417 -3.93 0.44 -37.70
N GLN A 418 -4.05 -0.89 -37.67
CA GLN A 418 -5.26 -1.59 -37.28
C GLN A 418 -5.31 -1.83 -35.77
N ARG A 419 -4.17 -2.24 -35.19
CA ARG A 419 -4.04 -2.66 -33.79
C ARG A 419 -2.68 -2.22 -33.24
N MET A 420 -2.60 -1.83 -31.97
CA MET A 420 -1.34 -1.41 -31.32
C MET A 420 -1.36 -1.69 -29.82
N GLY A 421 -0.19 -1.90 -29.21
CA GLY A 421 0.00 -1.98 -27.75
C GLY A 421 -0.79 -3.10 -27.06
N GLN A 422 -0.53 -4.35 -27.45
CA GLN A 422 -1.08 -5.57 -26.82
C GLN A 422 0.01 -6.43 -26.18
N GLU A 423 1.16 -6.54 -26.83
CA GLU A 423 2.27 -7.43 -26.44
C GLU A 423 3.54 -6.62 -26.08
N LEU A 424 3.63 -5.37 -26.55
CA LEU A 424 4.70 -4.42 -26.22
C LEU A 424 4.08 -3.08 -25.81
N VAL A 425 4.22 -2.73 -24.55
CA VAL A 425 3.98 -1.37 -24.03
C VAL A 425 5.10 -1.10 -23.04
N THR A 426 5.99 -0.16 -23.34
CA THR A 426 7.18 0.10 -22.50
C THR A 426 7.56 1.56 -22.55
N VAL A 427 7.70 2.19 -21.39
CA VAL A 427 8.18 3.57 -21.28
C VAL A 427 9.69 3.55 -21.02
N SER A 428 10.39 4.50 -21.65
CA SER A 428 11.84 4.73 -21.49
C SER A 428 12.11 6.24 -21.50
N GLU A 429 13.35 6.66 -21.26
CA GLU A 429 13.75 8.07 -21.38
C GLU A 429 13.45 8.67 -22.79
N GLU A 430 13.43 7.83 -23.83
CA GLU A 430 13.19 8.23 -25.22
C GLU A 430 11.70 8.45 -25.55
N GLY A 431 10.79 7.93 -24.71
CA GLY A 431 9.33 7.95 -24.90
C GLY A 431 8.65 6.59 -24.72
N LEU A 432 7.40 6.52 -25.21
CA LEU A 432 6.54 5.33 -25.18
C LEU A 432 6.81 4.44 -26.39
N TRP A 433 7.26 3.21 -26.14
CA TRP A 433 7.41 2.17 -27.15
C TRP A 433 6.19 1.26 -27.17
N MET A 434 5.74 0.91 -28.36
CA MET A 434 4.66 -0.06 -28.57
C MET A 434 4.79 -0.78 -29.92
N GLU A 435 4.21 -1.96 -30.06
CA GLU A 435 4.03 -2.60 -31.37
C GLU A 435 2.81 -2.06 -32.11
N ALA A 436 2.86 -2.06 -33.44
CA ALA A 436 1.80 -1.56 -34.30
C ALA A 436 1.57 -2.49 -35.51
N GLU A 437 0.37 -3.06 -35.62
CA GLU A 437 -0.09 -3.90 -36.72
C GLU A 437 -0.65 -3.03 -37.85
N ASN A 438 0.03 -2.99 -39.00
CA ASN A 438 -0.47 -2.27 -40.17
C ASN A 438 -1.55 -3.06 -40.94
N ALA A 439 -2.20 -2.43 -41.92
CA ALA A 439 -3.30 -3.04 -42.69
C ALA A 439 -2.96 -4.30 -43.52
N ALA A 440 -1.69 -4.74 -43.58
CA ALA A 440 -1.27 -6.01 -44.15
C ALA A 440 -1.12 -7.15 -43.12
N GLY A 441 -1.37 -6.89 -41.83
CA GLY A 441 -1.15 -7.86 -40.74
C GLY A 441 0.32 -7.97 -40.34
N ASP A 442 1.06 -6.88 -40.49
CA ASP A 442 2.50 -6.79 -40.31
C ASP A 442 2.77 -5.90 -39.09
N VAL A 443 3.38 -6.49 -38.06
CA VAL A 443 3.49 -5.95 -36.69
C VAL A 443 4.94 -5.61 -36.38
N GLU A 444 5.21 -4.32 -36.22
CA GLU A 444 6.55 -3.77 -36.01
C GLU A 444 6.57 -2.76 -34.85
N PRO A 445 7.73 -2.46 -34.23
CA PRO A 445 7.81 -1.51 -33.14
C PRO A 445 7.71 -0.05 -33.62
N ALA A 446 7.09 0.78 -32.79
CA ALA A 446 7.09 2.23 -32.92
C ALA A 446 7.42 2.88 -31.58
N LEU A 447 8.13 4.01 -31.65
CA LEU A 447 8.36 4.92 -30.54
C LEU A 447 7.53 6.18 -30.74
N ILE A 448 6.76 6.56 -29.73
CA ILE A 448 6.07 7.85 -29.61
C ILE A 448 6.88 8.69 -28.61
N HIS A 449 7.50 9.76 -29.09
CA HIS A 449 8.26 10.69 -28.26
C HIS A 449 7.33 11.59 -27.44
N ALA A 450 7.88 12.22 -26.38
CA ALA A 450 7.14 13.12 -25.49
C ALA A 450 6.57 14.38 -26.18
N ASP A 451 7.03 14.72 -27.40
CA ASP A 451 6.46 15.80 -28.22
C ASP A 451 5.33 15.33 -29.17
N GLY A 452 4.98 14.04 -29.14
CA GLY A 452 4.00 13.41 -30.01
C GLY A 452 4.49 13.05 -31.41
N THR A 453 5.78 13.16 -31.70
CA THR A 453 6.35 12.61 -32.94
C THR A 453 6.50 11.09 -32.85
N VAL A 454 6.41 10.40 -33.99
CA VAL A 454 6.45 8.93 -34.06
C VAL A 454 7.57 8.45 -34.97
N GLN A 455 8.36 7.49 -34.47
CA GLN A 455 9.41 6.79 -35.19
C GLN A 455 9.07 5.30 -35.27
N SER A 456 8.80 4.79 -36.48
CA SER A 456 8.61 3.36 -36.71
C SER A 456 9.94 2.67 -37.02
N PHE A 457 10.11 1.46 -36.50
CA PHE A 457 11.26 0.59 -36.72
C PHE A 457 10.85 -0.56 -37.64
N GLU A 458 11.83 -1.17 -38.30
CA GLU A 458 11.64 -2.27 -39.24
C GLU A 458 12.67 -3.35 -38.90
N ILE A 459 12.24 -4.34 -38.14
CA ILE A 459 13.04 -5.48 -37.69
C ILE A 459 13.18 -6.51 -38.82
N TRP A 460 12.09 -6.84 -39.51
CA TRP A 460 12.07 -7.90 -40.51
C TRP A 460 11.35 -7.51 -41.80
N ALA A 461 12.06 -6.81 -42.70
CA ALA A 461 11.57 -6.29 -43.99
C ALA A 461 10.94 -7.27 -45.00
N SER A 462 10.65 -8.53 -44.63
CA SER A 462 9.86 -9.49 -45.41
C SER A 462 8.73 -10.18 -44.62
N GLY A 463 8.42 -9.74 -43.40
CA GLY A 463 7.27 -10.20 -42.62
C GLY A 463 7.28 -9.71 -41.17
N SER A 464 6.13 -9.79 -40.51
CA SER A 464 5.92 -9.31 -39.13
C SER A 464 6.96 -9.83 -38.13
N SER A 465 7.65 -8.92 -37.43
CA SER A 465 8.47 -9.30 -36.27
C SER A 465 7.64 -9.58 -35.02
N SER A 466 6.48 -8.93 -34.82
CA SER A 466 5.64 -9.11 -33.64
C SER A 466 6.45 -9.02 -32.32
N PRO A 467 7.05 -7.85 -32.04
CA PRO A 467 7.87 -7.67 -30.84
C PRO A 467 6.98 -7.69 -29.59
N ALA A 468 7.47 -8.31 -28.53
CA ALA A 468 6.79 -8.41 -27.25
C ALA A 468 7.79 -8.28 -26.09
N HIS A 469 7.27 -8.04 -24.88
CA HIS A 469 8.03 -7.97 -23.62
C HIS A 469 9.24 -7.03 -23.70
N GLY A 470 8.97 -5.73 -23.71
CA GLY A 470 10.01 -4.71 -23.72
C GLY A 470 10.61 -4.44 -22.34
N VAL A 471 11.91 -4.18 -22.28
CA VAL A 471 12.59 -3.67 -21.10
C VAL A 471 13.48 -2.49 -21.46
N ALA A 472 13.41 -1.42 -20.66
CA ALA A 472 14.27 -0.25 -20.83
C ALA A 472 15.74 -0.57 -20.50
N VAL A 473 16.64 0.02 -21.27
CA VAL A 473 18.10 -0.02 -21.07
C VAL A 473 18.66 1.38 -21.35
N ASP A 474 19.93 1.64 -21.00
CA ASP A 474 20.58 2.97 -21.08
C ASP A 474 20.34 3.77 -22.38
N GLN A 475 20.10 3.08 -23.51
CA GLN A 475 19.66 3.70 -24.76
C GLN A 475 18.51 2.89 -25.37
N GLY A 476 17.28 3.39 -25.29
CA GLY A 476 16.08 2.75 -25.82
C GLY A 476 15.65 1.49 -25.07
N ILE A 477 15.28 0.43 -25.80
CA ILE A 477 14.72 -0.81 -25.21
C ILE A 477 15.30 -2.08 -25.82
N VAL A 478 15.20 -3.19 -25.09
CA VAL A 478 15.33 -4.54 -25.64
C VAL A 478 13.95 -5.20 -25.69
N VAL A 479 13.65 -5.88 -26.80
CA VAL A 479 12.39 -6.61 -27.02
C VAL A 479 12.66 -8.03 -27.50
N VAL A 480 11.68 -8.94 -27.39
CA VAL A 480 11.74 -10.25 -28.05
C VAL A 480 10.93 -10.22 -29.35
N GLY A 481 11.60 -10.12 -30.49
CA GLY A 481 10.98 -10.11 -31.83
C GLY A 481 11.28 -11.35 -32.66
N THR A 482 10.44 -11.60 -33.65
CA THR A 482 10.61 -12.65 -34.67
C THR A 482 11.57 -12.20 -35.75
N THR A 483 12.49 -13.08 -36.08
CA THR A 483 13.52 -12.91 -37.12
C THR A 483 13.51 -14.16 -38.02
N PRO A 484 14.27 -14.18 -39.14
CA PRO A 484 14.53 -15.41 -39.89
C PRO A 484 15.13 -16.57 -39.06
N GLU A 485 15.68 -16.27 -37.88
CA GLU A 485 16.26 -17.25 -36.94
C GLU A 485 15.31 -17.62 -35.78
N GLY A 486 14.06 -17.14 -35.77
CA GLY A 486 13.08 -17.35 -34.69
C GLY A 486 12.91 -16.14 -33.78
N ARG A 487 12.36 -16.36 -32.57
CA ARG A 487 12.29 -15.33 -31.53
C ARG A 487 13.71 -15.05 -31.00
N GLN A 488 14.13 -13.79 -31.03
CA GLN A 488 15.45 -13.33 -30.59
C GLN A 488 15.30 -12.03 -29.80
N LEU A 489 16.26 -11.72 -28.93
CA LEU A 489 16.36 -10.40 -28.31
C LEU A 489 16.89 -9.41 -29.35
N ILE A 490 16.27 -8.24 -29.41
CA ILE A 490 16.57 -7.17 -30.37
C ILE A 490 16.67 -5.87 -29.58
N HIS A 491 17.77 -5.15 -29.77
CA HIS A 491 18.00 -3.83 -29.22
C HIS A 491 17.45 -2.77 -30.20
N LEU A 492 16.62 -1.88 -29.67
CA LEU A 492 16.03 -0.75 -30.37
C LEU A 492 16.55 0.54 -29.74
N ASP A 493 17.45 1.21 -30.45
CA ASP A 493 18.02 2.53 -30.11
C ASP A 493 17.50 3.53 -31.16
N PRO A 494 16.86 4.65 -30.79
CA PRO A 494 16.32 5.61 -31.75
C PRO A 494 17.35 6.20 -32.72
N ALA A 495 18.63 6.25 -32.32
CA ALA A 495 19.73 6.76 -33.12
C ALA A 495 20.38 5.69 -34.05
N GLN A 496 19.98 4.43 -33.96
CA GLN A 496 20.59 3.29 -34.68
C GLN A 496 19.53 2.42 -35.39
N PRO A 497 19.91 1.63 -36.42
CA PRO A 497 19.03 0.58 -36.93
C PRO A 497 18.81 -0.53 -35.87
N PRO A 498 17.65 -1.22 -35.87
CA PRO A 498 17.41 -2.38 -35.01
C PRO A 498 18.55 -3.40 -35.05
N ARG A 499 19.00 -3.85 -33.88
CA ARG A 499 20.13 -4.76 -33.75
C ARG A 499 19.70 -6.05 -33.06
N GLN A 500 19.69 -7.15 -33.80
CA GLN A 500 19.55 -8.47 -33.21
C GLN A 500 20.74 -8.73 -32.26
N ILE A 501 20.44 -9.00 -30.99
CA ILE A 501 21.42 -9.23 -29.92
C ILE A 501 21.82 -10.69 -29.88
N THR A 502 20.83 -11.58 -29.92
CA THR A 502 21.02 -13.01 -29.72
C THR A 502 20.94 -13.79 -31.01
N HIS A 503 21.67 -14.90 -31.10
CA HIS A 503 21.57 -15.89 -32.17
C HIS A 503 21.20 -17.26 -31.56
N LEU A 504 20.07 -17.30 -30.85
CA LEU A 504 19.61 -18.48 -30.12
C LEU A 504 19.10 -19.55 -31.10
N VAL A 505 19.43 -20.81 -30.82
CA VAL A 505 18.96 -21.98 -31.58
C VAL A 505 18.70 -23.13 -30.62
N ARG A 506 17.66 -23.94 -30.89
CA ARG A 506 17.33 -25.09 -30.05
C ARG A 506 18.37 -26.21 -30.19
N SER A 507 19.00 -26.60 -29.09
CA SER A 507 20.04 -27.64 -29.07
C SER A 507 19.56 -28.97 -29.64
N GLY A 508 20.47 -29.70 -30.27
CA GLY A 508 20.22 -31.00 -30.89
C GLY A 508 19.37 -30.96 -32.18
N SER A 509 18.49 -29.97 -32.34
CA SER A 509 17.62 -29.82 -33.52
C SER A 509 18.06 -28.72 -34.49
N GLY A 510 18.76 -27.69 -33.99
CA GLY A 510 19.14 -26.50 -34.76
C GLY A 510 17.93 -25.69 -35.28
N GLN A 511 16.74 -25.91 -34.72
CA GLN A 511 15.54 -25.15 -35.09
C GLN A 511 15.52 -23.79 -34.39
N ALA A 512 14.85 -22.84 -35.04
CA ALA A 512 14.47 -21.55 -34.48
C ALA A 512 13.72 -21.73 -33.15
N PRO A 513 14.06 -20.98 -32.07
CA PRO A 513 13.31 -20.97 -30.84
C PRO A 513 12.01 -20.16 -30.98
N SER A 514 11.02 -20.51 -30.17
CA SER A 514 9.69 -19.88 -30.15
C SER A 514 9.30 -19.29 -28.80
N PHE A 515 10.00 -19.70 -27.73
CA PHE A 515 9.78 -19.27 -26.35
C PHE A 515 11.10 -18.68 -25.82
N VAL A 516 11.13 -17.37 -25.70
CA VAL A 516 12.25 -16.52 -25.27
C VAL A 516 11.61 -15.31 -24.58
N GLY A 517 12.03 -14.99 -23.36
CA GLY A 517 11.47 -13.91 -22.54
C GLY A 517 9.96 -14.02 -22.35
N THR A 518 9.46 -15.21 -22.00
CA THR A 518 8.01 -15.53 -21.98
C THR A 518 7.42 -15.67 -20.58
N THR A 519 8.11 -16.36 -19.67
CA THR A 519 7.63 -16.59 -18.29
C THR A 519 8.36 -15.68 -17.31
N PHE A 520 9.69 -15.72 -17.32
CA PHE A 520 10.53 -14.77 -16.58
C PHE A 520 10.49 -13.37 -17.22
N GLY A 521 10.21 -13.31 -18.53
CA GLY A 521 10.22 -12.06 -19.29
C GLY A 521 11.64 -11.57 -19.57
N LEU A 522 11.77 -10.25 -19.77
CA LEU A 522 13.05 -9.56 -19.85
C LEU A 522 13.21 -8.64 -18.63
N VAL A 523 14.29 -8.80 -17.87
CA VAL A 523 14.55 -7.98 -16.68
C VAL A 523 15.94 -7.35 -16.77
N ALA A 524 16.02 -6.03 -16.60
CA ALA A 524 17.29 -5.31 -16.58
C ALA A 524 18.07 -5.63 -15.28
N LEU A 525 19.36 -5.95 -15.40
CA LEU A 525 20.24 -6.20 -14.26
C LEU A 525 21.70 -5.91 -14.63
N ASP A 526 22.35 -5.04 -13.86
CA ASP A 526 23.78 -4.71 -13.97
C ASP A 526 24.25 -4.45 -15.43
N GLY A 527 23.64 -3.47 -16.11
CA GLY A 527 24.01 -3.11 -17.49
C GLY A 527 23.80 -4.25 -18.50
N GLY A 528 22.71 -4.99 -18.35
CA GLY A 528 22.35 -6.13 -19.20
C GLY A 528 20.91 -6.57 -18.95
N VAL A 529 20.51 -7.66 -19.61
CA VAL A 529 19.15 -8.23 -19.51
C VAL A 529 19.22 -9.70 -19.13
N VAL A 530 18.50 -10.10 -18.09
CA VAL A 530 18.26 -11.49 -17.70
C VAL A 530 16.91 -11.95 -18.28
N PHE A 531 16.85 -13.17 -18.82
CA PHE A 531 15.67 -13.68 -19.52
C PHE A 531 15.58 -15.21 -19.51
N ASP A 532 14.36 -15.75 -19.70
CA ASP A 532 14.13 -17.18 -19.92
C ASP A 532 14.19 -17.58 -21.41
N ALA A 533 14.62 -18.81 -21.71
CA ALA A 533 14.49 -19.38 -23.06
C ALA A 533 14.41 -20.91 -23.07
N VAL A 534 13.54 -21.46 -23.93
CA VAL A 534 13.38 -22.91 -24.16
C VAL A 534 14.29 -23.38 -25.30
N LEU A 535 15.59 -23.50 -25.01
CA LEU A 535 16.60 -23.94 -25.98
C LEU A 535 16.90 -25.44 -25.91
N ASP A 536 16.78 -26.05 -24.72
CA ASP A 536 16.99 -27.47 -24.46
C ASP A 536 15.69 -28.11 -23.94
N GLY A 537 15.33 -29.31 -24.39
CA GLY A 537 14.18 -30.02 -23.83
C GLY A 537 12.84 -29.29 -24.08
N ALA A 538 11.99 -29.25 -23.04
CA ALA A 538 10.70 -28.56 -23.06
C ALA A 538 10.66 -27.35 -22.11
N ASP A 539 11.48 -27.36 -21.07
CA ASP A 539 11.48 -26.41 -19.96
C ASP A 539 12.33 -25.18 -20.27
N ALA A 540 11.95 -24.04 -19.71
CA ALA A 540 12.68 -22.78 -19.88
C ALA A 540 13.95 -22.77 -19.01
N SER A 541 15.00 -22.11 -19.47
CA SER A 541 16.29 -21.99 -18.78
C SER A 541 16.69 -20.51 -18.69
N LEU A 542 17.48 -20.15 -17.67
CA LEU A 542 17.83 -18.75 -17.39
C LEU A 542 19.12 -18.31 -18.10
N TRP A 543 19.08 -17.14 -18.76
CA TRP A 543 20.17 -16.55 -19.53
C TRP A 543 20.37 -15.08 -19.18
N ARG A 544 21.55 -14.54 -19.50
CA ARG A 544 21.85 -13.11 -19.46
C ARG A 544 22.51 -12.68 -20.77
N TRP A 545 22.12 -11.50 -21.26
CA TRP A 545 22.93 -10.67 -22.16
C TRP A 545 23.61 -9.56 -21.36
N ASN A 546 24.88 -9.29 -21.62
CA ASN A 546 25.63 -8.18 -21.03
C ASN A 546 25.86 -7.09 -22.09
N ALA A 547 25.35 -5.87 -21.86
CA ALA A 547 25.42 -4.80 -22.87
C ALA A 547 26.83 -4.25 -23.10
N SER A 548 27.73 -4.39 -22.12
CA SER A 548 29.12 -3.92 -22.22
C SER A 548 30.04 -4.88 -22.98
N THR A 549 29.78 -6.20 -22.93
CA THR A 549 30.59 -7.22 -23.61
C THR A 549 29.92 -7.83 -24.84
N ASP A 550 28.62 -7.59 -25.02
CA ASP A 550 27.72 -8.25 -25.98
C ASP A 550 27.69 -9.79 -25.84
N GLU A 551 28.07 -10.30 -24.66
CA GLU A 551 28.07 -11.73 -24.36
C GLU A 551 26.68 -12.21 -23.94
N VAL A 552 26.28 -13.38 -24.44
CA VAL A 552 25.05 -14.09 -24.06
C VAL A 552 25.45 -15.40 -23.37
N LEU A 553 25.06 -15.55 -22.10
CA LEU A 553 25.50 -16.63 -21.22
C LEU A 553 24.32 -17.30 -20.53
N ARG A 554 24.33 -18.63 -20.43
CA ARG A 554 23.38 -19.38 -19.59
C ARG A 554 23.79 -19.29 -18.13
N LEU A 555 22.90 -18.83 -17.26
CA LEU A 555 23.21 -18.61 -15.84
C LEU A 555 23.18 -19.90 -15.01
N SER A 556 22.32 -20.87 -15.35
CA SER A 556 22.27 -22.16 -14.66
C SER A 556 21.87 -23.32 -15.57
N THR A 557 22.46 -24.49 -15.32
CA THR A 557 22.12 -25.75 -16.01
C THR A 557 21.14 -26.63 -15.24
N THR A 558 20.74 -26.23 -14.02
CA THR A 558 19.83 -27.00 -13.14
C THR A 558 18.51 -26.30 -12.87
N VAL A 559 18.48 -24.97 -12.98
CA VAL A 559 17.28 -24.14 -12.90
C VAL A 559 16.44 -24.34 -14.16
N MET A 560 15.16 -24.62 -13.96
CA MET A 560 14.13 -24.79 -14.99
C MET A 560 12.92 -23.93 -14.63
N ASN A 561 12.16 -23.49 -15.64
CA ASN A 561 10.95 -22.66 -15.52
C ASN A 561 11.09 -21.53 -14.47
N PRO A 562 12.10 -20.64 -14.64
CA PRO A 562 12.28 -19.52 -13.73
C PRO A 562 11.13 -18.52 -13.87
N GLY A 563 10.58 -18.06 -12.74
CA GLY A 563 9.54 -17.04 -12.68
C GLY A 563 8.10 -17.55 -12.87
N ASP A 564 7.87 -18.87 -12.90
CA ASP A 564 6.56 -19.47 -13.25
C ASP A 564 5.51 -19.24 -12.16
N ASP A 565 5.74 -19.72 -10.92
CA ASP A 565 4.85 -19.48 -9.78
C ASP A 565 5.01 -18.09 -9.12
N MET A 566 6.19 -17.46 -9.23
CA MET A 566 6.53 -16.18 -8.60
C MET A 566 7.54 -15.43 -9.48
N GLY A 567 7.08 -14.34 -10.10
CA GLY A 567 7.88 -13.54 -11.03
C GLY A 567 9.12 -12.88 -10.41
N PRO A 568 10.04 -12.38 -11.25
CA PRO A 568 11.30 -11.79 -10.79
C PRO A 568 11.14 -10.43 -10.11
N ILE A 569 11.63 -10.36 -8.87
CA ILE A 569 11.67 -9.15 -8.04
C ILE A 569 13.13 -8.72 -7.87
N HIS A 570 13.43 -7.45 -8.14
CA HIS A 570 14.76 -6.88 -7.95
C HIS A 570 14.94 -6.35 -6.51
N HIS A 571 15.95 -6.86 -5.81
CA HIS A 571 16.36 -6.34 -4.50
C HIS A 571 17.86 -6.55 -4.24
N ASN A 572 18.53 -5.55 -3.65
CA ASN A 572 19.95 -5.58 -3.30
C ASN A 572 20.89 -6.06 -4.44
N GLY A 573 20.61 -5.63 -5.68
CA GLY A 573 21.40 -5.99 -6.87
C GLY A 573 21.20 -7.43 -7.35
N ARG A 574 20.12 -8.09 -6.93
CA ARG A 574 19.80 -9.48 -7.27
C ARG A 574 18.34 -9.60 -7.67
N LEU A 575 18.03 -10.54 -8.56
CA LEU A 575 16.67 -10.94 -8.87
C LEU A 575 16.29 -12.15 -8.01
N TRP A 576 15.08 -12.15 -7.46
CA TRP A 576 14.47 -13.23 -6.68
C TRP A 576 13.20 -13.70 -7.38
N PHE A 577 13.02 -15.00 -7.57
CA PHE A 577 11.99 -15.61 -8.43
C PHE A 577 11.74 -17.07 -8.03
N SER A 578 10.60 -17.67 -8.38
CA SER A 578 10.44 -19.13 -8.24
C SER A 578 11.24 -19.86 -9.30
N CYS A 579 11.74 -21.07 -9.03
CA CYS A 579 12.21 -21.95 -10.08
C CYS A 579 12.14 -23.43 -9.70
N VAL A 580 12.17 -24.30 -10.71
CA VAL A 580 12.09 -25.75 -10.54
C VAL A 580 13.45 -26.42 -10.72
N THR A 581 13.77 -27.42 -9.89
CA THR A 581 14.89 -28.33 -10.12
C THR A 581 14.49 -29.81 -10.07
N MET A 582 15.26 -30.66 -10.75
CA MET A 582 15.16 -32.13 -10.68
C MET A 582 15.64 -32.72 -9.34
N ALA A 583 15.86 -31.92 -8.31
CA ALA A 583 16.24 -32.35 -6.96
C ALA A 583 15.27 -31.86 -5.88
N ASN A 584 14.72 -30.65 -6.06
CA ASN A 584 14.01 -29.90 -5.03
C ASN A 584 12.55 -29.58 -5.41
N GLY A 585 12.10 -29.84 -6.64
CA GLY A 585 10.79 -29.32 -7.07
C GLY A 585 10.83 -27.80 -7.23
N ALA A 586 9.73 -27.10 -6.93
CA ALA A 586 9.61 -25.64 -7.02
C ALA A 586 10.09 -24.95 -5.74
N GLU A 587 11.08 -24.08 -5.85
CA GLU A 587 11.77 -23.40 -4.74
C GLU A 587 12.03 -21.92 -5.08
N PRO A 588 12.31 -21.05 -4.09
CA PRO A 588 12.82 -19.73 -4.35
C PRO A 588 14.23 -19.82 -4.93
N CYS A 589 14.51 -18.98 -5.92
CA CYS A 589 15.76 -18.92 -6.64
C CYS A 589 16.21 -17.46 -6.74
N SER A 590 17.51 -17.24 -6.96
CA SER A 590 18.05 -15.89 -7.09
C SER A 590 19.24 -15.81 -8.02
N THR A 591 19.50 -14.63 -8.58
CA THR A 591 20.70 -14.36 -9.40
C THR A 591 21.20 -12.93 -9.26
N ASP A 592 22.52 -12.74 -9.25
CA ASP A 592 23.22 -11.47 -9.53
C ASP A 592 23.54 -11.30 -11.03
N GLY A 593 22.90 -12.11 -11.87
CA GLY A 593 23.19 -12.20 -13.29
C GLY A 593 24.52 -12.89 -13.62
N THR A 594 25.16 -13.57 -12.67
CA THR A 594 26.35 -14.39 -12.93
C THR A 594 26.06 -15.87 -12.70
N VAL A 595 26.82 -16.75 -13.36
CA VAL A 595 26.69 -18.21 -13.14
C VAL A 595 26.98 -18.60 -11.70
N ASN A 596 27.94 -17.92 -11.05
CA ASN A 596 28.35 -18.26 -9.69
C ASN A 596 27.39 -17.72 -8.63
N GLY A 597 26.75 -16.57 -8.87
CA GLY A 597 25.76 -15.98 -7.97
C GLY A 597 24.32 -16.37 -8.28
N THR A 598 24.10 -17.37 -9.15
CA THR A 598 22.78 -17.98 -9.40
C THR A 598 22.58 -19.16 -8.47
N HIS A 599 21.56 -19.08 -7.61
CA HIS A 599 21.33 -20.01 -6.50
C HIS A 599 19.86 -20.45 -6.42
N VAL A 600 19.67 -21.66 -5.91
CA VAL A 600 18.37 -22.23 -5.52
C VAL A 600 18.39 -22.33 -4.00
N HIS A 601 17.33 -21.86 -3.35
CA HIS A 601 17.21 -21.78 -1.90
C HIS A 601 16.22 -22.83 -1.41
N GLU A 602 16.67 -24.07 -1.26
CA GLU A 602 15.83 -25.17 -0.77
C GLU A 602 15.27 -24.85 0.62
N MET A 603 13.97 -24.54 0.69
CA MET A 603 13.23 -24.42 1.93
C MET A 603 12.74 -25.78 2.41
N VAL A 604 12.29 -26.66 1.49
CA VAL A 604 11.77 -27.99 1.81
C VAL A 604 12.63 -29.08 1.19
N ALA A 605 13.07 -30.04 2.00
CA ALA A 605 13.98 -31.09 1.53
C ALA A 605 13.30 -32.05 0.53
N GLY A 606 13.70 -31.97 -0.75
CA GLY A 606 13.29 -32.89 -1.81
C GLY A 606 12.14 -32.42 -2.70
N TRP A 607 11.63 -33.33 -3.54
CA TRP A 607 10.82 -33.01 -4.74
C TRP A 607 9.44 -32.36 -4.52
N SER A 608 8.96 -32.18 -3.30
CA SER A 608 7.72 -31.43 -3.05
C SER A 608 7.88 -29.95 -3.35
N GLY A 609 9.08 -29.40 -3.13
CA GLY A 609 9.32 -27.97 -3.14
C GLY A 609 8.63 -27.23 -2.01
N SER A 610 8.75 -25.91 -2.06
CA SER A 610 8.15 -24.94 -1.15
C SER A 610 7.03 -24.12 -1.81
N LEU A 611 6.75 -24.33 -3.10
CA LEU A 611 5.67 -23.68 -3.86
C LEU A 611 5.55 -22.15 -3.61
N PRO A 612 6.64 -21.36 -3.81
CA PRO A 612 6.63 -19.93 -3.49
C PRO A 612 5.66 -19.16 -4.40
N ARG A 613 4.78 -18.35 -3.81
CA ARG A 613 3.65 -17.70 -4.51
C ARG A 613 3.84 -16.20 -4.72
N ALA A 614 4.39 -15.52 -3.74
CA ALA A 614 4.62 -14.08 -3.76
C ALA A 614 5.83 -13.71 -2.92
N ALA A 615 6.54 -12.66 -3.32
CA ALA A 615 7.61 -12.07 -2.51
C ALA A 615 7.66 -10.55 -2.69
N VAL A 616 8.28 -9.86 -1.73
CA VAL A 616 8.57 -8.42 -1.79
C VAL A 616 10.00 -8.13 -1.29
N PRO A 617 10.63 -7.04 -1.76
CA PRO A 617 11.87 -6.51 -1.18
C PRO A 617 11.73 -6.32 0.34
N PHE A 618 12.64 -6.90 1.13
CA PHE A 618 12.53 -6.82 2.59
C PHE A 618 13.90 -6.96 3.29
N LEU A 619 14.32 -5.88 3.96
CA LEU A 619 15.60 -5.81 4.67
C LEU A 619 16.80 -6.15 3.75
N ASP A 620 17.58 -7.17 4.10
CA ASP A 620 18.72 -7.68 3.35
C ASP A 620 18.35 -8.70 2.25
N GLY A 621 17.09 -9.13 2.20
CA GLY A 621 16.60 -10.17 1.30
C GLY A 621 15.15 -9.93 0.87
N VAL A 622 14.32 -10.97 0.88
CA VAL A 622 12.90 -10.84 0.54
C VAL A 622 12.01 -11.43 1.63
N ALA A 623 10.82 -10.88 1.79
CA ALA A 623 9.73 -11.58 2.44
C ALA A 623 9.03 -12.43 1.37
N VAL A 624 8.68 -13.67 1.68
CA VAL A 624 8.14 -14.65 0.73
C VAL A 624 7.02 -15.48 1.37
N LEU A 625 5.97 -15.75 0.60
CA LEU A 625 4.92 -16.71 0.93
C LEU A 625 5.25 -18.06 0.30
N ALA A 626 5.55 -19.05 1.14
CA ALA A 626 6.00 -20.38 0.74
C ALA A 626 5.65 -21.43 1.81
N ASP A 627 5.59 -22.70 1.41
CA ASP A 627 5.43 -23.86 2.30
C ASP A 627 6.80 -24.30 2.87
N ASP A 628 6.92 -24.41 4.20
CA ASP A 628 8.14 -24.92 4.86
C ASP A 628 8.09 -26.42 5.20
N GLY A 629 7.06 -27.11 4.70
CA GLY A 629 6.72 -28.50 5.00
C GLY A 629 5.59 -28.65 6.02
N ASN A 630 5.09 -27.54 6.59
CA ASN A 630 3.94 -27.52 7.50
C ASN A 630 2.71 -26.78 6.92
N GLY A 631 2.82 -26.14 5.76
CA GLY A 631 1.80 -25.25 5.19
C GLY A 631 2.39 -23.93 4.69
N THR A 632 1.65 -23.21 3.85
CA THR A 632 2.13 -21.97 3.22
C THR A 632 2.02 -20.80 4.20
N ALA A 633 3.17 -20.23 4.59
CA ALA A 633 3.31 -19.19 5.60
C ALA A 633 4.24 -18.05 5.14
N LEU A 634 4.42 -17.02 5.98
CA LEU A 634 5.28 -15.87 5.69
C LEU A 634 6.69 -16.07 6.25
N HIS A 635 7.69 -16.01 5.37
CA HIS A 635 9.10 -16.20 5.70
C HIS A 635 9.96 -15.00 5.24
N ARG A 636 11.07 -14.73 5.92
CA ARG A 636 12.19 -13.96 5.37
C ARG A 636 13.16 -14.93 4.72
N LEU A 637 13.61 -14.61 3.51
CA LEU A 637 14.59 -15.35 2.75
C LEU A 637 15.80 -14.46 2.44
N THR A 638 16.99 -14.99 2.65
CA THR A 638 18.29 -14.34 2.38
C THR A 638 19.22 -15.30 1.63
N THR A 639 20.42 -14.86 1.25
CA THR A 639 21.42 -15.75 0.64
C THR A 639 21.96 -16.83 1.59
N GLU A 640 21.82 -16.62 2.90
CA GLU A 640 22.34 -17.52 3.94
C GLU A 640 21.28 -18.51 4.45
N GLY A 641 20.00 -18.33 4.06
CA GLY A 641 18.88 -19.17 4.46
C GLY A 641 17.58 -18.40 4.69
N HIS A 642 16.58 -19.10 5.20
CA HIS A 642 15.24 -18.58 5.48
C HIS A 642 14.89 -18.64 6.99
N ALA A 643 13.88 -17.87 7.41
CA ALA A 643 13.29 -17.91 8.73
C ALA A 643 11.78 -17.63 8.66
N LEU A 644 10.96 -18.38 9.40
CA LEU A 644 9.53 -18.10 9.58
C LEU A 644 9.35 -16.75 10.29
N LEU A 645 8.48 -15.89 9.76
CA LEU A 645 8.07 -14.63 10.35
C LEU A 645 6.68 -14.75 10.99
N HIS A 646 5.72 -15.30 10.24
CA HIS A 646 4.35 -15.49 10.71
C HIS A 646 3.69 -16.68 10.02
N ASP A 647 3.03 -17.51 10.81
CA ASP A 647 2.11 -18.55 10.37
C ASP A 647 0.72 -18.24 10.96
N PRO A 648 -0.27 -17.87 10.12
CA PRO A 648 -1.64 -17.62 10.58
C PRO A 648 -2.35 -18.85 11.13
N PHE A 649 -1.97 -20.08 10.75
CA PHE A 649 -2.65 -21.30 11.20
C PHE A 649 -1.68 -22.45 11.59
N PRO A 650 -0.93 -22.33 12.71
CA PRO A 650 0.11 -23.31 13.12
C PRO A 650 -0.35 -24.72 13.50
N SER A 651 -1.62 -25.06 13.25
CA SER A 651 -2.17 -26.40 13.44
C SER A 651 -2.67 -27.05 12.14
N GLY A 652 -2.46 -26.39 11.00
CA GLY A 652 -2.77 -26.86 9.65
C GLY A 652 -1.98 -26.04 8.62
N ASP A 653 -2.52 -25.93 7.41
CA ASP A 653 -1.97 -25.10 6.34
C ASP A 653 -2.82 -23.82 6.24
N ALA A 654 -2.20 -22.64 6.35
CA ALA A 654 -2.88 -21.34 6.25
C ALA A 654 -3.23 -20.94 4.80
N ASP A 655 -2.72 -21.70 3.81
CA ASP A 655 -2.87 -21.47 2.37
C ASP A 655 -2.52 -20.03 1.94
N SER A 656 -1.55 -19.41 2.64
CA SER A 656 -1.19 -17.99 2.47
C SER A 656 -0.84 -17.64 1.02
N GLY A 657 -1.25 -16.48 0.54
CA GLY A 657 -1.00 -16.04 -0.84
C GLY A 657 -1.74 -16.86 -1.90
N ARG A 658 -2.83 -17.54 -1.53
CA ARG A 658 -3.75 -18.18 -2.49
C ARG A 658 -4.47 -17.16 -3.40
N TYR A 659 -4.75 -15.99 -2.83
CA TYR A 659 -5.36 -14.83 -3.48
C TYR A 659 -4.50 -13.60 -3.18
N GLY A 660 -4.57 -12.59 -4.04
CA GLY A 660 -3.92 -11.31 -3.84
C GLY A 660 -2.39 -11.35 -3.82
N GLY A 661 -1.79 -10.25 -3.42
CA GLY A 661 -0.34 -10.09 -3.33
C GLY A 661 0.22 -10.32 -1.93
N LEU A 662 1.55 -10.24 -1.85
CA LEU A 662 2.24 -9.81 -0.63
C LEU A 662 2.64 -8.35 -0.83
N LEU A 663 2.38 -7.51 0.17
CA LEU A 663 2.77 -6.09 0.19
C LEU A 663 3.60 -5.80 1.44
N VAL A 664 4.39 -4.72 1.38
CA VAL A 664 5.16 -4.18 2.52
C VAL A 664 4.89 -2.68 2.64
N ASP A 665 4.58 -2.21 3.84
CA ASP A 665 4.49 -0.79 4.20
C ASP A 665 5.54 -0.44 5.28
N GLU A 666 5.50 0.76 5.84
CA GLU A 666 6.47 1.22 6.84
C GLU A 666 6.44 0.44 8.18
N GLU A 667 5.36 -0.28 8.48
CA GLU A 667 5.13 -0.92 9.78
C GLU A 667 4.93 -2.44 9.70
N ARG A 668 4.40 -2.95 8.58
CA ARG A 668 3.94 -4.35 8.42
C ARG A 668 4.13 -4.91 7.01
N LEU A 669 4.07 -6.24 6.95
CA LEU A 669 3.79 -7.00 5.74
C LEU A 669 2.30 -7.35 5.70
N VAL A 670 1.66 -7.25 4.54
CA VAL A 670 0.22 -7.53 4.34
C VAL A 670 0.03 -8.58 3.26
N PHE A 671 -0.79 -9.60 3.54
CA PHE A 671 -1.06 -10.72 2.63
C PHE A 671 -2.42 -11.36 2.91
N VAL A 672 -2.91 -12.19 1.99
CA VAL A 672 -4.13 -12.99 2.22
C VAL A 672 -3.79 -14.36 2.80
N ALA A 673 -4.51 -14.79 3.83
CA ALA A 673 -4.41 -16.13 4.41
C ALA A 673 -5.69 -16.50 5.16
N HIS A 674 -5.78 -17.73 5.67
CA HIS A 674 -6.81 -18.13 6.63
C HIS A 674 -6.21 -18.63 7.95
N ASP A 675 -6.85 -18.34 9.08
CA ASP A 675 -6.39 -18.78 10.42
C ASP A 675 -7.07 -20.06 10.95
N GLY A 676 -7.95 -20.65 10.13
CA GLY A 676 -8.73 -21.84 10.50
C GLY A 676 -9.99 -21.54 11.34
N THR A 677 -10.23 -20.28 11.69
CA THR A 677 -11.50 -19.77 12.24
C THR A 677 -12.22 -18.82 11.28
N SER A 678 -11.47 -17.93 10.63
CA SER A 678 -11.89 -17.14 9.46
C SER A 678 -11.48 -17.83 8.15
N GLY A 679 -12.10 -17.40 7.04
CA GLY A 679 -11.72 -17.78 5.67
C GLY A 679 -10.49 -17.03 5.19
N HIS A 680 -10.31 -16.93 3.87
CA HIS A 680 -9.27 -16.09 3.30
C HIS A 680 -9.61 -14.61 3.49
N GLU A 681 -8.87 -13.98 4.40
CA GLU A 681 -8.98 -12.58 4.80
C GLU A 681 -7.63 -11.87 4.60
N LEU A 682 -7.61 -10.54 4.71
CA LEU A 682 -6.34 -9.81 4.78
C LEU A 682 -5.72 -9.98 6.17
N HIS A 683 -4.47 -10.40 6.20
CA HIS A 683 -3.62 -10.55 7.37
C HIS A 683 -2.48 -9.53 7.32
N GLY A 684 -2.17 -8.96 8.49
CA GLY A 684 -0.97 -8.15 8.69
C GLY A 684 0.03 -8.89 9.58
N TRP A 685 1.30 -8.51 9.48
CA TRP A 685 2.34 -8.84 10.45
C TRP A 685 3.29 -7.65 10.61
N CYS A 686 3.36 -7.08 11.81
CA CYS A 686 4.25 -5.95 12.10
C CYS A 686 5.73 -6.37 12.00
N HIS A 687 6.52 -5.68 11.17
CA HIS A 687 7.94 -5.95 11.00
C HIS A 687 8.85 -5.11 11.91
N GLY A 688 8.27 -4.22 12.73
CA GLY A 688 8.95 -3.28 13.62
C GLY A 688 10.04 -3.87 14.54
N SER A 689 9.92 -5.15 14.90
CA SER A 689 10.92 -5.91 15.67
C SER A 689 12.20 -6.18 14.88
N MET A 690 12.08 -6.38 13.56
CA MET A 690 13.15 -6.77 12.64
C MET A 690 13.84 -5.57 12.00
N THR A 691 13.10 -4.49 11.76
CA THR A 691 13.64 -3.17 11.38
C THR A 691 14.29 -2.43 12.54
N GLN A 692 14.11 -2.91 13.78
CA GLN A 692 14.45 -2.19 15.02
C GLN A 692 13.74 -0.84 15.19
N ALA A 693 12.65 -0.62 14.45
CA ALA A 693 11.81 0.57 14.56
C ALA A 693 11.03 0.64 15.89
N TRP A 694 10.92 -0.49 16.60
CA TRP A 694 10.24 -0.61 17.88
C TRP A 694 11.11 -1.25 18.96
N ILE A 695 11.15 -0.63 20.14
CA ILE A 695 11.67 -1.22 21.37
C ILE A 695 10.58 -2.11 21.95
N ILE A 696 10.73 -3.43 21.84
CA ILE A 696 9.77 -4.40 22.38
C ILE A 696 10.24 -4.88 23.74
N TRP A 697 9.37 -4.75 24.74
CA TRP A 697 9.61 -5.14 26.12
C TRP A 697 8.59 -6.21 26.59
N PRO A 698 9.05 -7.35 27.16
CA PRO A 698 8.19 -8.48 27.57
C PRO A 698 7.59 -8.38 28.99
#